data_AF-A0A1H2EFV7-F1
#
_entry.id   AF-A0A1H2EFV7-F1
#
_cell.length_a   1.000
_cell.length_b   1.000
_cell.length_c   1.000
_cell.angle_alpha   90.00
_cell.angle_beta   90.00
_cell.angle_gamma   90.00
#
_symmetry.space_group_name_H-M   'P 1'
#
loop_
_entity.id
_entity.type
_entity.pdbx_description
1 polymer ?
#
loop_
_entity_poly.entity_id
_entity_poly.type
_entity_poly.pdbx_seq_one_letter_code
_entity_poly.pdbx_strand_id
1 'polypeptide(L)'
;MHKKRELGCLLLVLGTAPFLLAAQPDERQRQAELLLERVRTGEARQRDDLVRDALTRLQQLAPDSAEGQLAALRLALREQDGARAEQWLQRLRAAAPNSPQLHQGEALLRLSQPQGQQQLQQARLLGAAGRRDEALVAYDALFAGHPPSLELALEYWQQRGAVDGQRPLAITYLQALDRQYPGSAALRRQLASLLFAESRDDEAIQVLRRMGSDPAARAAAMQREFDQLRERAPSRASAAAWQSFLEHYPDAPQRAEASAELQRQRALLANPGWQAGQRGEALLEAGRNAEAAAQLQAALRAFPQDGGWHGALGLAQIRLGQREAAERSLRNALRWDQDSRRIDKWQDLQASNRYWMTLQRGSEALAAGRIDQADALYRQARRQQPREVNALLGLSDVAQARGAGAEAERLLLQARTLEPGNEEVLRKLLVLYQQQSPDKARAWLDALPPAQQQRFAAQRRALQLNDLRRRGEAAQNARDWAQASSLLGQAQTLDPDDPWLAYQLAASLREQQRHAESDAAFARLLARQGGNPTARYAHGLHLAASGRDASALNSLEAIPRGQWTADMHALAERLERRYLRARAEALRSAGQEPAAIALLQREAGTAPLPQDDLLLIADWAQQRNDHREALRLYAQALQRDPAQADARLGQIESWLALGETARARQALQQGEPQFAAEQINARRRLANAWAAVGEPQRARAQFAQLATEQRAPDALLHRDHARLLASIQPQRALDSYARAMGDAGLLAPGASSLRDDRALTMASRARDEDDWLRRSLRSDVDSLYQRENPTLRVQHDYAWRSDDVTPGLSDLTTQTTIVQADWPLAGGQAFARVEQVDMDAGRFDTDAAGLHTEGFGTCNFQGRDSSGSFQALAGCAGGGQRDSGAAFAVGWRNERLAVDLGRSPQGFEVGNWLGGVSYDWDYAGLGWSLTVSRRPLSNSLLSYAGVVDPRTGIRWGGVTANGASLGLSYDQGGAHGVWAQVGQHWLRGKNVADNQRTTLMAGYYYKLIDRADQRLRTGLTGIYWSYDKDLGDYYLGQGGYYSPQRYVSLGVPVSYAWRNADWSVLLEGSLSWSQARSDASERYPLHSLIAGPLAELNGQSAPALFPLDNFATAGDRSSAVGYRVNALVERRLSDHWIVGAGLTLQRSEDYAPNHALLYLRYSFEPWQGNLRMAPEPLIPYADFK
;
A
#
# COMPACT_ATOMS: atom_id res chain seq x y z
N MET A 1 18.95 53.42 8.37
CA MET A 1 20.30 53.95 8.03
C MET A 1 21.04 52.83 7.30
N HIS A 2 21.70 52.99 6.17
CA HIS A 2 21.78 54.02 5.14
C HIS A 2 22.49 53.30 3.96
N LYS A 3 21.91 53.32 2.75
CA LYS A 3 22.32 54.19 1.61
C LYS A 3 23.72 53.81 1.05
N LYS A 4 23.93 53.58 -0.25
CA LYS A 4 23.73 54.50 -1.41
C LYS A 4 24.07 53.71 -2.71
N ARG A 5 23.25 53.73 -3.77
CA ARG A 5 23.14 54.69 -4.92
C ARG A 5 24.12 54.42 -6.08
N GLU A 6 23.61 54.04 -7.26
CA GLU A 6 23.42 54.82 -8.53
C GLU A 6 24.64 54.67 -9.47
N LEU A 7 24.62 54.58 -10.83
CA LEU A 7 23.73 54.78 -11.99
C LEU A 7 24.10 53.69 -13.06
N GLY A 8 23.40 53.39 -14.17
CA GLY A 8 22.18 53.90 -14.81
C GLY A 8 21.95 53.24 -16.21
N CYS A 9 20.74 53.47 -16.76
CA CYS A 9 20.29 53.38 -18.18
C CYS A 9 20.22 51.99 -18.88
N LEU A 10 19.21 51.61 -19.70
CA LEU A 10 18.27 52.37 -20.56
C LEU A 10 17.06 51.47 -21.04
N LEU A 11 15.87 52.09 -21.15
CA LEU A 11 14.63 51.86 -21.97
C LEU A 11 13.81 50.53 -21.90
N LEU A 12 12.52 50.48 -21.49
CA LEU A 12 11.22 51.09 -21.96
C LEU A 12 10.52 50.23 -23.04
N VAL A 13 9.21 49.88 -23.06
CA VAL A 13 7.90 50.50 -22.70
C VAL A 13 6.83 49.36 -22.55
N LEU A 14 6.06 49.18 -21.45
CA LEU A 14 4.66 49.65 -21.12
C LEU A 14 3.58 49.40 -22.20
N GLY A 15 2.29 49.08 -21.97
CA GLY A 15 1.42 48.95 -20.80
C GLY A 15 -0.07 49.19 -21.19
N THR A 16 -1.00 48.41 -20.59
CA THR A 16 -2.42 48.70 -20.25
C THR A 16 -3.55 48.91 -21.30
N ALA A 17 -4.78 48.56 -20.86
CA ALA A 17 -6.08 48.44 -21.56
C ALA A 17 -6.91 49.77 -21.62
N PRO A 18 -8.26 49.75 -21.78
CA PRO A 18 -9.07 49.90 -23.00
C PRO A 18 -9.81 51.27 -23.13
N PHE A 19 -10.26 51.63 -24.34
CA PHE A 19 -11.27 52.68 -24.59
C PHE A 19 -12.27 52.23 -25.66
N LEU A 20 -13.57 52.33 -25.33
CA LEU A 20 -14.69 52.28 -26.27
C LEU A 20 -14.69 53.55 -27.12
N LEU A 21 -14.52 53.40 -28.43
CA LEU A 21 -14.87 54.38 -29.46
C LEU A 21 -15.53 53.60 -30.59
N ALA A 22 -16.82 53.86 -30.82
CA ALA A 22 -17.50 53.45 -32.03
C ALA A 22 -16.90 54.25 -33.20
N ALA A 23 -15.94 53.66 -33.91
CA ALA A 23 -15.46 54.18 -35.17
C ALA A 23 -16.56 54.01 -36.22
N GLN A 24 -17.05 55.12 -36.76
CA GLN A 24 -17.79 55.11 -38.02
C GLN A 24 -16.93 54.42 -39.08
N PRO A 25 -17.48 53.55 -39.95
CA PRO A 25 -16.72 53.03 -41.08
C PRO A 25 -16.24 54.22 -41.90
N ASP A 26 -14.93 54.27 -42.13
CA ASP A 26 -14.23 55.30 -42.88
C ASP A 26 -15.01 55.57 -44.19
N GLU A 27 -15.29 56.83 -44.54
CA GLU A 27 -16.07 57.21 -45.75
C GLU A 27 -15.54 56.47 -47.00
N ARG A 28 -14.23 56.19 -47.02
CA ARG A 28 -13.54 55.35 -48.01
C ARG A 28 -14.02 53.90 -48.06
N GLN A 29 -14.28 53.25 -46.92
CA GLN A 29 -14.79 51.87 -46.88
C GLN A 29 -16.20 51.79 -47.46
N ARG A 30 -17.11 52.73 -47.13
CA ARG A 30 -18.45 52.78 -47.74
C ARG A 30 -18.39 52.99 -49.25
N GLN A 31 -17.52 53.87 -49.72
CA GLN A 31 -17.32 54.10 -51.15
C GLN A 31 -16.74 52.85 -51.85
N ALA A 32 -15.84 52.12 -51.20
CA ALA A 32 -15.32 50.85 -51.72
C ALA A 32 -16.39 49.75 -51.80
N GLU A 33 -17.28 49.66 -50.80
CA GLU A 33 -18.42 48.73 -50.81
C GLU A 33 -19.41 49.02 -51.95
N LEU A 34 -19.74 50.30 -52.19
CA LEU A 34 -20.60 50.70 -53.32
C LEU A 34 -19.99 50.36 -54.68
N LEU A 35 -18.66 50.48 -54.81
CA LEU A 35 -17.94 50.09 -56.03
C LEU A 35 -17.92 48.57 -56.21
N LEU A 36 -17.74 47.79 -55.14
CA LEU A 36 -17.87 46.34 -55.15
C LEU A 36 -19.28 45.88 -55.52
N GLU A 37 -20.32 46.57 -55.06
CA GLU A 37 -21.71 46.29 -55.47
C GLU A 37 -21.89 46.53 -56.98
N ARG A 38 -21.36 47.63 -57.53
CA ARG A 38 -21.37 47.89 -58.98
C ARG A 38 -20.63 46.82 -59.77
N VAL A 39 -19.51 46.31 -59.25
CA VAL A 39 -18.80 45.16 -59.83
C VAL A 39 -19.71 43.94 -59.86
N ARG A 40 -20.32 43.55 -58.73
CA ARG A 40 -21.20 42.38 -58.66
C ARG A 40 -22.44 42.53 -59.55
N THR A 41 -23.03 43.73 -59.65
CA THR A 41 -24.14 44.01 -60.59
C THR A 41 -23.69 43.91 -62.05
N GLY A 42 -22.49 44.39 -62.38
CA GLY A 42 -21.89 44.24 -63.69
C GLY A 42 -21.72 42.77 -64.05
N GLU A 43 -21.15 41.97 -63.15
CA GLU A 43 -20.97 40.52 -63.34
C GLU A 43 -22.30 39.77 -63.46
N ALA A 44 -23.29 40.11 -62.64
CA ALA A 44 -24.63 39.52 -62.68
C ALA A 44 -25.36 39.77 -64.01
N ARG A 45 -25.04 40.88 -64.67
CA ARG A 45 -25.61 41.30 -65.96
C ARG A 45 -24.68 41.08 -67.15
N GLN A 46 -23.53 40.43 -66.93
CA GLN A 46 -22.47 40.22 -67.94
C GLN A 46 -22.03 41.52 -68.65
N ARG A 47 -21.97 42.63 -67.91
CA ARG A 47 -21.53 43.96 -68.37
C ARG A 47 -20.12 44.26 -67.89
N ASP A 48 -19.13 43.72 -68.61
CA ASP A 48 -17.71 43.88 -68.28
C ASP A 48 -17.24 45.34 -68.37
N ASP A 49 -17.91 46.19 -69.14
CA ASP A 49 -17.71 47.64 -69.18
C ASP A 49 -17.94 48.28 -67.81
N LEU A 50 -19.02 47.90 -67.11
CA LEU A 50 -19.30 48.37 -65.76
C LEU A 50 -18.35 47.79 -64.72
N VAL A 51 -17.97 46.52 -64.89
CA VAL A 51 -16.99 45.86 -64.02
C VAL A 51 -15.65 46.58 -64.12
N ARG A 52 -15.21 46.92 -65.34
CA ARG A 52 -13.93 47.60 -65.59
C ARG A 52 -13.90 49.02 -65.02
N ASP A 53 -14.95 49.83 -65.21
CA ASP A 53 -15.03 51.18 -64.63
C ASP A 53 -15.03 51.13 -63.09
N ALA A 54 -15.83 50.24 -62.51
CA ALA A 54 -15.90 50.10 -61.06
C ALA A 54 -14.59 49.59 -60.44
N LEU A 55 -13.91 48.62 -61.07
CA LEU A 55 -12.62 48.11 -60.61
C LEU A 55 -11.50 49.15 -60.72
N THR A 56 -11.48 49.95 -61.78
CA THR A 56 -10.47 51.00 -61.96
C THR A 56 -10.52 52.00 -60.80
N ARG A 57 -11.74 52.42 -60.41
CA ARG A 57 -11.95 53.31 -59.25
C ARG A 57 -11.64 52.60 -57.93
N LEU A 58 -12.01 51.33 -57.80
CA LEU A 58 -11.76 50.54 -56.60
C LEU A 58 -10.26 50.34 -56.34
N GLN A 59 -9.44 50.15 -57.38
CA GLN A 59 -8.00 49.99 -57.26
C GLN A 59 -7.28 51.27 -56.79
N GLN A 60 -7.84 52.45 -57.09
CA GLN A 60 -7.32 53.72 -56.58
C GLN A 60 -7.71 53.97 -55.12
N LEU A 61 -8.90 53.50 -54.73
CA LEU A 61 -9.49 53.74 -53.41
C LEU A 61 -9.03 52.71 -52.35
N ALA A 62 -8.94 51.44 -52.74
CA ALA A 62 -8.64 50.30 -51.89
C ALA A 62 -7.80 49.25 -52.66
N PRO A 63 -6.51 49.53 -52.93
CA PRO A 63 -5.64 48.69 -53.75
C PRO A 63 -5.45 47.26 -53.21
N ASP A 64 -5.54 47.10 -51.88
CA ASP A 64 -5.36 45.83 -51.18
C ASP A 64 -6.67 45.07 -50.91
N SER A 65 -7.79 45.52 -51.50
CA SER A 65 -9.08 44.84 -51.34
C SER A 65 -9.04 43.44 -51.97
N ALA A 66 -9.08 42.41 -51.12
CA ALA A 66 -9.07 41.02 -51.56
C ALA A 66 -10.20 40.69 -52.55
N GLU A 67 -11.40 41.25 -52.34
CA GLU A 67 -12.54 41.05 -53.24
C GLU A 67 -12.40 41.84 -54.55
N GLY A 68 -11.81 43.03 -54.50
CA GLY A 68 -11.45 43.80 -55.69
C GLY A 68 -10.39 43.12 -56.55
N GLN A 69 -9.37 42.53 -55.91
CA GLN A 69 -8.32 41.76 -56.58
C GLN A 69 -8.85 40.46 -57.19
N LEU A 70 -9.75 39.75 -56.50
CA LEU A 70 -10.43 38.58 -57.06
C LEU A 70 -11.33 38.94 -58.26
N ALA A 71 -12.07 40.04 -58.18
CA ALA A 71 -12.87 40.53 -59.30
C ALA A 71 -12.00 40.96 -60.50
N ALA A 72 -10.85 41.60 -60.25
CA ALA A 72 -9.88 41.92 -61.30
C ALA A 72 -9.27 40.67 -61.94
N LEU A 73 -8.99 39.62 -61.15
CA LEU A 73 -8.55 38.31 -61.65
C LEU A 73 -9.63 37.67 -62.54
N ARG A 74 -10.90 37.69 -62.11
CA ARG A 74 -12.04 37.17 -62.91
C ARG A 74 -12.19 37.92 -64.24
N LEU A 75 -12.08 39.24 -64.22
CA LEU A 75 -12.13 40.05 -65.44
C LEU A 75 -10.96 39.72 -66.38
N ALA A 76 -9.73 39.62 -65.86
CA ALA A 76 -8.56 39.28 -66.66
C ALA A 76 -8.69 37.91 -67.36
N LEU A 77 -9.23 36.91 -66.67
CA LEU A 77 -9.51 35.61 -67.28
C LEU A 77 -10.61 35.67 -68.35
N ARG A 78 -11.66 36.50 -68.16
CA ARG A 78 -12.69 36.73 -69.21
C ARG A 78 -12.11 37.46 -70.43
N GLU A 79 -11.16 38.36 -70.22
CA GLU A 79 -10.41 39.06 -71.28
C GLU A 79 -9.31 38.18 -71.93
N GLN A 80 -9.18 36.91 -71.50
CA GLN A 80 -8.15 35.96 -71.97
C GLN A 80 -6.70 36.39 -71.67
N ASP A 81 -6.50 37.28 -70.68
CA ASP A 81 -5.19 37.75 -70.22
C ASP A 81 -4.70 36.94 -69.01
N GLY A 82 -4.17 35.75 -69.29
CA GLY A 82 -3.68 34.83 -68.25
C GLY A 82 -2.51 35.37 -67.44
N ALA A 83 -1.61 36.14 -68.07
CA ALA A 83 -0.46 36.74 -67.38
C ALA A 83 -0.92 37.76 -66.33
N ARG A 84 -1.92 38.58 -66.67
CA ARG A 84 -2.51 39.53 -65.72
C ARG A 84 -3.31 38.84 -64.62
N ALA A 85 -3.98 37.74 -64.93
CA ALA A 85 -4.68 36.93 -63.92
C ALA A 85 -3.70 36.34 -62.88
N GLU A 86 -2.55 35.83 -63.31
CA GLU A 86 -1.49 35.34 -62.41
C GLU A 86 -0.92 36.45 -61.52
N GLN A 87 -0.71 37.66 -62.07
CA GLN A 87 -0.27 38.82 -61.29
C GLN A 87 -1.28 39.19 -60.20
N TRP A 88 -2.58 39.19 -60.52
CA TRP A 88 -3.62 39.44 -59.52
C TRP A 88 -3.69 38.35 -58.45
N LEU A 89 -3.43 37.08 -58.80
CA LEU A 89 -3.36 36.00 -57.80
C LEU A 89 -2.18 36.19 -56.86
N GLN A 90 -1.00 36.56 -57.37
CA GLN A 90 0.17 36.83 -56.52
C GLN A 90 -0.10 37.98 -55.55
N ARG A 91 -0.75 39.06 -56.01
CA ARG A 91 -1.18 40.16 -55.13
C ARG A 91 -2.18 39.71 -54.08
N LEU A 92 -3.17 38.90 -54.47
CA LEU A 92 -4.16 38.35 -53.55
C LEU A 92 -3.53 37.42 -52.50
N ARG A 93 -2.53 36.63 -52.90
CA ARG A 93 -1.76 35.78 -51.98
C ARG A 93 -0.95 36.59 -50.97
N ALA A 94 -0.40 37.73 -51.38
CA ALA A 94 0.31 38.64 -50.50
C ALA A 94 -0.63 39.41 -49.55
N ALA A 95 -1.76 39.91 -50.08
CA ALA A 95 -2.70 40.74 -49.34
C ALA A 95 -3.59 39.94 -48.36
N ALA A 96 -3.95 38.69 -48.72
CA ALA A 96 -4.92 37.90 -47.96
C ALA A 96 -4.63 36.38 -48.02
N PRO A 97 -3.54 35.90 -47.39
CA PRO A 97 -2.98 34.54 -47.58
C PRO A 97 -3.86 33.37 -47.10
N ASN A 98 -4.91 33.60 -46.31
CA ASN A 98 -5.84 32.58 -45.81
C ASN A 98 -7.31 32.91 -46.13
N SER A 99 -7.55 33.73 -47.15
CA SER A 99 -8.89 34.22 -47.46
C SER A 99 -9.66 33.25 -48.38
N PRO A 100 -11.00 33.15 -48.24
CA PRO A 100 -11.84 32.44 -49.22
C PRO A 100 -11.61 32.97 -50.65
N GLN A 101 -11.33 34.26 -50.79
CA GLN A 101 -11.04 34.91 -52.05
C GLN A 101 -9.77 34.35 -52.71
N LEU A 102 -8.73 34.07 -51.93
CA LEU A 102 -7.52 33.42 -52.44
C LEU A 102 -7.81 32.01 -52.96
N HIS A 103 -8.57 31.19 -52.22
CA HIS A 103 -8.97 29.87 -52.69
C HIS A 103 -9.81 29.92 -53.97
N GLN A 104 -10.73 30.88 -54.08
CA GLN A 104 -11.48 31.13 -55.30
C GLN A 104 -10.56 31.56 -56.45
N GLY A 105 -9.58 32.43 -56.20
CA GLY A 105 -8.58 32.82 -57.19
C GLY A 105 -7.70 31.67 -57.69
N GLU A 106 -7.27 30.78 -56.79
CA GLU A 106 -6.49 29.59 -57.13
C GLU A 106 -7.32 28.58 -57.95
N ALA A 107 -8.60 28.42 -57.60
CA ALA A 107 -9.52 27.60 -58.37
C ALA A 107 -9.73 28.19 -59.78
N LEU A 108 -9.90 29.50 -59.93
CA LEU A 108 -10.05 30.16 -61.25
C LEU A 108 -8.84 29.91 -62.16
N LEU A 109 -7.62 30.08 -61.65
CA LEU A 109 -6.41 29.84 -62.43
C LEU A 109 -6.24 28.36 -62.77
N ARG A 110 -6.55 27.44 -61.84
CA ARG A 110 -6.55 26.00 -62.14
C ARG A 110 -7.53 25.65 -63.27
N LEU A 111 -8.72 26.23 -63.25
CA LEU A 111 -9.76 26.02 -64.27
C LEU A 111 -9.42 26.67 -65.61
N SER A 112 -8.53 27.67 -65.64
CA SER A 112 -8.03 28.24 -66.90
C SER A 112 -7.03 27.33 -67.61
N GLN A 113 -6.39 26.39 -66.90
CA GLN A 113 -5.44 25.43 -67.46
C GLN A 113 -6.16 24.23 -68.12
N PRO A 114 -5.55 23.59 -69.15
CA PRO A 114 -6.18 22.47 -69.88
C PRO A 114 -6.65 21.33 -68.98
N GLN A 115 -5.88 20.99 -67.94
CA GLN A 115 -6.22 19.93 -67.01
C GLN A 115 -7.45 20.27 -66.14
N GLY A 116 -7.54 21.50 -65.63
CA GLY A 116 -8.70 21.96 -64.88
C GLY A 116 -9.95 22.06 -65.77
N GLN A 117 -9.80 22.48 -67.02
CA GLN A 117 -10.89 22.46 -68.01
C GLN A 117 -11.41 21.03 -68.23
N GLN A 118 -10.51 20.05 -68.38
CA GLN A 118 -10.90 18.65 -68.54
C GLN A 118 -11.66 18.12 -67.31
N GLN A 119 -11.19 18.42 -66.11
CA GLN A 119 -11.86 18.01 -64.86
C GLN A 119 -13.24 18.65 -64.71
N LEU A 120 -13.38 19.93 -65.05
CA LEU A 120 -14.68 20.61 -65.05
C LEU A 120 -15.63 20.02 -66.10
N GLN A 121 -15.13 19.70 -67.30
CA GLN A 121 -15.94 19.02 -68.32
C GLN A 121 -16.38 17.63 -67.87
N GLN A 122 -15.51 16.88 -67.18
CA GLN A 122 -15.87 15.59 -66.60
C GLN A 122 -16.99 15.74 -65.55
N ALA A 123 -16.89 16.72 -64.65
CA ALA A 123 -17.94 17.00 -63.67
C ALA A 123 -19.28 17.36 -64.35
N ARG A 124 -19.25 18.14 -65.43
CA ARG A 124 -20.42 18.48 -66.25
C ARG A 124 -21.01 17.25 -66.95
N LEU A 125 -20.18 16.38 -67.53
CA LEU A 125 -20.61 15.13 -68.16
C LEU A 125 -21.29 14.19 -67.17
N LEU A 126 -20.74 14.04 -65.96
CA LEU A 126 -21.36 13.25 -64.89
C LEU A 126 -22.73 13.81 -64.51
N GLY A 127 -22.85 15.14 -64.38
CA GLY A 127 -24.12 15.80 -64.08
C GLY A 127 -25.15 15.61 -65.19
N ALA A 128 -24.73 15.76 -66.46
CA ALA A 128 -25.58 15.54 -67.62
C ALA A 128 -26.04 14.08 -67.77
N ALA A 129 -25.21 13.12 -67.36
CA ALA A 129 -25.54 11.69 -67.34
C ALA A 129 -26.47 11.28 -66.17
N GLY A 130 -26.94 12.23 -65.36
CA GLY A 130 -27.78 11.95 -64.19
C GLY A 130 -27.03 11.37 -62.99
N ARG A 131 -25.69 11.23 -63.07
CA ARG A 131 -24.81 10.73 -61.99
C ARG A 131 -24.46 11.87 -61.03
N ARG A 132 -25.49 12.40 -60.37
CA ARG A 132 -25.45 13.67 -59.62
C ARG A 132 -24.52 13.63 -58.41
N ASP A 133 -24.47 12.52 -57.68
CA ASP A 133 -23.56 12.36 -56.54
C ASP A 133 -22.09 12.40 -56.97
N GLU A 134 -21.77 11.74 -58.08
CA GLU A 134 -20.41 11.70 -58.63
C GLU A 134 -20.00 13.03 -59.25
N ALA A 135 -20.94 13.71 -59.90
CA ALA A 135 -20.73 15.07 -60.37
C ALA A 135 -20.41 16.01 -59.19
N LEU A 136 -21.15 15.89 -58.09
CA LEU A 136 -20.94 16.72 -56.90
C LEU A 136 -19.56 16.47 -56.27
N VAL A 137 -19.12 15.21 -56.18
CA VAL A 137 -17.76 14.87 -55.74
C VAL A 137 -16.70 15.51 -56.65
N ALA A 138 -16.89 15.45 -57.97
CA ALA A 138 -15.98 16.06 -58.93
C ALA A 138 -15.94 17.60 -58.79
N TYR A 139 -17.08 18.25 -58.54
CA TYR A 139 -17.11 19.68 -58.25
C TYR A 139 -16.51 20.05 -56.88
N ASP A 140 -16.74 19.25 -55.83
CA ASP A 140 -16.17 19.47 -54.50
C ASP A 140 -14.64 19.38 -54.54
N ALA A 141 -14.07 18.49 -55.37
CA ALA A 141 -12.63 18.41 -55.61
C ALA A 141 -12.07 19.66 -56.30
N LEU A 142 -12.87 20.32 -57.15
CA LEU A 142 -12.45 21.53 -57.88
C LEU A 142 -12.60 22.79 -57.04
N PHE A 143 -13.68 22.92 -56.26
CA PHE A 143 -14.06 24.18 -55.60
C PHE A 143 -13.89 24.17 -54.09
N ALA A 144 -13.73 23.01 -53.46
CA ALA A 144 -13.67 22.87 -51.99
C ALA A 144 -14.82 23.60 -51.27
N GLY A 145 -16.04 23.54 -51.83
CA GLY A 145 -17.24 24.21 -51.30
C GLY A 145 -17.32 25.73 -51.54
N HIS A 146 -16.35 26.33 -52.24
CA HIS A 146 -16.29 27.76 -52.53
C HIS A 146 -16.23 28.01 -54.05
N PRO A 147 -17.37 27.95 -54.77
CA PRO A 147 -17.40 28.18 -56.20
C PRO A 147 -16.75 29.54 -56.56
N PRO A 148 -15.86 29.57 -57.57
CA PRO A 148 -15.02 30.74 -57.80
C PRO A 148 -15.67 31.90 -58.56
N SER A 149 -16.83 31.69 -59.18
CA SER A 149 -17.58 32.71 -59.90
C SER A 149 -19.09 32.50 -59.74
N LEU A 150 -19.88 33.52 -60.05
CA LEU A 150 -21.35 33.42 -60.03
C LEU A 150 -21.85 32.28 -60.94
N GLU A 151 -21.32 32.17 -62.16
CA GLU A 151 -21.72 31.14 -63.13
C GLU A 151 -21.43 29.72 -62.62
N LEU A 152 -20.24 29.49 -62.07
CA LEU A 152 -19.86 28.19 -61.52
C LEU A 152 -20.57 27.88 -60.21
N ALA A 153 -20.94 28.91 -59.42
CA ALA A 153 -21.79 28.75 -58.25
C ALA A 153 -23.18 28.25 -58.67
N LEU A 154 -23.78 28.84 -59.70
CA LEU A 154 -25.07 28.40 -60.23
C LEU A 154 -25.02 26.95 -60.71
N GLU A 155 -23.99 26.56 -61.47
CA GLU A 155 -23.78 25.17 -61.90
C GLU A 155 -23.64 24.22 -60.70
N TYR A 156 -22.74 24.53 -59.76
CA TYR A 156 -22.49 23.70 -58.58
C TYR A 156 -23.76 23.47 -57.74
N TRP A 157 -24.47 24.55 -57.42
CA TRP A 157 -25.68 24.47 -56.62
C TRP A 157 -26.88 23.91 -57.39
N GLN A 158 -26.85 23.90 -58.73
CA GLN A 158 -27.80 23.15 -59.54
C GLN A 158 -27.61 21.65 -59.36
N GLN A 159 -26.37 21.17 -59.44
CA GLN A 159 -26.07 19.76 -59.25
C GLN A 159 -26.34 19.33 -57.80
N ARG A 160 -25.88 20.12 -56.83
CA ARG A 160 -26.10 19.83 -55.41
C ARG A 160 -27.58 19.85 -55.02
N GLY A 161 -28.36 20.80 -55.52
CA GLY A 161 -29.80 20.87 -55.26
C GLY A 161 -30.61 19.75 -55.92
N ALA A 162 -30.01 19.02 -56.85
CA ALA A 162 -30.60 17.87 -57.51
C ALA A 162 -30.25 16.52 -56.83
N VAL A 163 -29.41 16.53 -55.79
CA VAL A 163 -29.10 15.40 -54.91
C VAL A 163 -30.13 15.35 -53.77
N ASP A 164 -30.60 14.14 -53.45
CA ASP A 164 -31.61 13.93 -52.41
C ASP A 164 -31.14 14.46 -51.05
N GLY A 165 -32.01 15.23 -50.37
CA GLY A 165 -31.73 15.84 -49.08
C GLY A 165 -30.85 17.11 -49.10
N GLN A 166 -30.24 17.47 -50.23
CA GLN A 166 -29.35 18.65 -50.32
C GLN A 166 -30.01 19.91 -50.90
N ARG A 167 -31.25 19.80 -51.38
CA ARG A 167 -32.01 20.91 -51.97
C ARG A 167 -32.26 22.09 -51.00
N PRO A 168 -32.61 21.89 -49.72
CA PRO A 168 -32.75 22.99 -48.77
C PRO A 168 -31.46 23.80 -48.55
N LEU A 169 -30.31 23.11 -48.56
CA LEU A 169 -28.99 23.74 -48.46
C LEU A 169 -28.69 24.60 -49.69
N ALA A 170 -28.95 24.07 -50.89
CA ALA A 170 -28.78 24.81 -52.14
C ALA A 170 -29.66 26.07 -52.21
N ILE A 171 -30.91 25.99 -51.75
CA ILE A 171 -31.82 27.15 -51.67
C ILE A 171 -31.25 28.21 -50.72
N THR A 172 -30.81 27.81 -49.53
CA THR A 172 -30.25 28.73 -48.53
C THR A 172 -29.05 29.50 -49.08
N TYR A 173 -28.15 28.80 -49.79
CA TYR A 173 -27.00 29.44 -50.41
C TYR A 173 -27.39 30.37 -51.56
N LEU A 174 -28.27 29.94 -52.47
CA LEU A 174 -28.72 30.78 -53.58
C LEU A 174 -29.49 32.03 -53.10
N GLN A 175 -30.21 31.96 -51.99
CA GLN A 175 -30.84 33.12 -51.34
C GLN A 175 -29.81 34.10 -50.76
N ALA A 176 -28.67 33.61 -50.25
CA ALA A 176 -27.56 34.46 -49.84
C ALA A 176 -26.89 35.10 -51.06
N LEU A 177 -26.74 34.35 -52.16
CA LEU A 177 -26.13 34.80 -53.39
C LEU A 177 -26.99 35.85 -54.13
N ASP A 178 -28.33 35.74 -54.12
CA ASP A 178 -29.25 36.75 -54.69
C ASP A 178 -29.10 38.13 -53.99
N ARG A 179 -28.81 38.13 -52.69
CA ARG A 179 -28.53 39.36 -51.93
C ARG A 179 -27.18 39.97 -52.30
N GLN A 180 -26.20 39.15 -52.66
CA GLN A 180 -24.85 39.60 -53.03
C GLN A 180 -24.77 40.07 -54.50
N TYR A 181 -25.55 39.44 -55.40
CA TYR A 181 -25.58 39.73 -56.84
C TYR A 181 -26.97 40.23 -57.26
N PRO A 182 -27.37 41.44 -56.81
CA PRO A 182 -28.69 41.98 -57.14
C PRO A 182 -28.83 42.14 -58.66
N GLY A 183 -29.87 41.52 -59.22
CA GLY A 183 -30.21 41.64 -60.64
C GLY A 183 -29.78 40.50 -61.56
N SER A 184 -29.28 39.36 -61.03
CA SER A 184 -29.06 38.16 -61.85
C SER A 184 -30.38 37.42 -62.14
N ALA A 185 -30.89 37.52 -63.37
CA ALA A 185 -32.08 36.77 -63.79
C ALA A 185 -31.84 35.25 -63.81
N ALA A 186 -30.63 34.81 -64.19
CA ALA A 186 -30.28 33.39 -64.21
C ALA A 186 -30.31 32.76 -62.81
N LEU A 187 -29.77 33.46 -61.81
CA LEU A 187 -29.82 33.05 -60.42
C LEU A 187 -31.26 32.94 -59.92
N ARG A 188 -32.07 33.99 -60.12
CA ARG A 188 -33.46 34.03 -59.66
C ARG A 188 -34.31 32.94 -60.30
N ARG A 189 -34.10 32.66 -61.59
CA ARG A 189 -34.76 31.54 -62.28
C ARG A 189 -34.43 30.20 -61.65
N GLN A 190 -33.15 29.93 -61.37
CA GLN A 190 -32.73 28.67 -60.74
C GLN A 190 -33.26 28.55 -59.31
N LEU A 191 -33.17 29.63 -58.53
CA LEU A 191 -33.73 29.68 -57.18
C LEU A 191 -35.24 29.42 -57.20
N ALA A 192 -35.99 30.03 -58.11
CA ALA A 192 -37.42 29.78 -58.28
C ALA A 192 -37.69 28.32 -58.64
N SER A 193 -36.94 27.72 -59.57
CA SER A 193 -37.09 26.29 -59.92
C SER A 193 -36.85 25.36 -58.73
N LEU A 194 -35.83 25.61 -57.91
CA LEU A 194 -35.55 24.81 -56.72
C LEU A 194 -36.61 25.01 -55.63
N LEU A 195 -37.10 26.24 -55.46
CA LEU A 195 -38.21 26.53 -54.55
C LEU A 195 -39.50 25.81 -54.98
N PHE A 196 -39.83 25.80 -56.27
CA PHE A 196 -40.95 25.00 -56.79
C PHE A 196 -40.74 23.49 -56.55
N ALA A 197 -39.52 22.98 -56.72
CA ALA A 197 -39.20 21.58 -56.46
C ALA A 197 -39.28 21.19 -54.97
N GLU A 198 -39.14 22.15 -54.05
CA GLU A 198 -39.39 22.00 -52.61
C GLU A 198 -40.83 22.37 -52.19
N SER A 199 -41.74 22.57 -53.14
CA SER A 199 -43.12 23.02 -52.87
C SER A 199 -43.21 24.35 -52.11
N ARG A 200 -42.19 25.21 -52.21
CA ARG A 200 -42.12 26.57 -51.64
C ARG A 200 -42.57 27.61 -52.66
N ASP A 201 -43.74 27.39 -53.23
CA ASP A 201 -44.19 28.11 -54.41
C ASP A 201 -44.34 29.62 -54.18
N ASP A 202 -44.81 30.06 -53.02
CA ASP A 202 -45.02 31.49 -52.75
C ASP A 202 -43.70 32.26 -52.75
N GLU A 203 -42.64 31.66 -52.21
CA GLU A 203 -41.29 32.20 -52.28
C GLU A 203 -40.74 32.19 -53.71
N ALA A 204 -41.00 31.11 -54.46
CA ALA A 204 -40.61 31.00 -55.86
C ALA A 204 -41.27 32.10 -56.70
N ILE A 205 -42.56 32.36 -56.49
CA ILE A 205 -43.31 33.44 -57.14
C ILE A 205 -42.74 34.81 -56.78
N GLN A 206 -42.41 35.07 -55.51
CA GLN A 206 -41.76 36.33 -55.13
C GLN A 206 -40.40 36.52 -55.80
N VAL A 207 -39.64 35.43 -56.00
CA VAL A 207 -38.38 35.46 -56.75
C VAL A 207 -38.63 35.74 -58.23
N LEU A 208 -39.64 35.11 -58.85
CA LEU A 208 -40.04 35.39 -60.24
C LEU A 208 -40.50 36.84 -60.43
N ARG A 209 -41.28 37.40 -59.50
CA ARG A 209 -41.72 38.80 -59.58
C ARG A 209 -40.55 39.79 -59.47
N ARG A 210 -39.58 39.50 -58.59
CA ARG A 210 -38.30 40.24 -58.54
C ARG A 210 -37.46 40.01 -59.79
N MET A 211 -37.56 38.87 -60.47
CA MET A 211 -36.95 38.69 -61.78
C MET A 211 -37.69 39.54 -62.83
N GLY A 212 -39.01 39.65 -62.74
CA GLY A 212 -39.86 40.39 -63.67
C GLY A 212 -39.79 41.91 -63.56
N SER A 213 -39.09 42.45 -62.55
CA SER A 213 -38.72 43.87 -62.52
C SER A 213 -37.60 44.21 -63.51
N ASP A 214 -36.87 43.22 -64.01
CA ASP A 214 -35.92 43.40 -65.12
C ASP A 214 -36.68 43.29 -66.47
N PRO A 215 -36.67 44.34 -67.31
CA PRO A 215 -37.32 44.30 -68.62
C PRO A 215 -36.90 43.10 -69.49
N ALA A 216 -35.64 42.67 -69.40
CA ALA A 216 -35.12 41.56 -70.20
C ALA A 216 -35.62 40.17 -69.72
N ALA A 217 -36.03 40.05 -68.46
CA ALA A 217 -36.45 38.78 -67.86
C ALA A 217 -37.96 38.70 -67.56
N ARG A 218 -38.69 39.81 -67.73
CA ARG A 218 -40.13 39.93 -67.44
C ARG A 218 -41.01 38.91 -68.16
N ALA A 219 -40.80 38.70 -69.45
CA ALA A 219 -41.60 37.74 -70.23
C ALA A 219 -41.40 36.30 -69.73
N ALA A 220 -40.15 35.92 -69.44
CA ALA A 220 -39.82 34.58 -68.93
C ALA A 220 -40.34 34.35 -67.50
N ALA A 221 -40.27 35.36 -66.63
CA ALA A 221 -40.82 35.30 -65.27
C ALA A 221 -42.34 35.12 -65.29
N MET A 222 -43.03 35.92 -66.11
CA MET A 222 -44.47 35.89 -66.28
C MET A 222 -44.96 34.54 -66.84
N GLN A 223 -44.35 34.04 -67.91
CA GLN A 223 -44.71 32.74 -68.49
C GLN A 223 -44.55 31.61 -67.47
N ARG A 224 -43.45 31.61 -66.69
CA ARG A 224 -43.21 30.58 -65.69
C ARG A 224 -44.20 30.64 -64.52
N GLU A 225 -44.58 31.84 -64.07
CA GLU A 225 -45.63 32.01 -63.06
C GLU A 225 -46.98 31.51 -63.59
N PHE A 226 -47.32 31.80 -64.86
CA PHE A 226 -48.55 31.33 -65.50
C PHE A 226 -48.63 29.80 -65.61
N ASP A 227 -47.57 29.16 -66.11
CA ASP A 227 -47.53 27.69 -66.24
C ASP A 227 -47.70 27.00 -64.88
N GLN A 228 -47.07 27.54 -63.83
CA GLN A 228 -47.23 27.04 -62.47
C GLN A 228 -48.67 27.16 -61.97
N LEU A 229 -49.35 28.28 -62.26
CA LEU A 229 -50.73 28.50 -61.83
C LEU A 229 -51.70 27.53 -62.52
N ARG A 230 -51.43 27.12 -63.77
CA ARG A 230 -52.25 26.16 -64.52
C ARG A 230 -52.17 24.74 -63.97
N GLU A 231 -51.04 24.37 -63.38
CA GLU A 231 -50.85 23.05 -62.75
C GLU A 231 -51.52 22.95 -61.37
N ARG A 232 -51.96 24.07 -60.78
CA ARG A 232 -52.59 24.08 -59.46
C ARG A 232 -54.03 23.61 -59.52
N ALA A 233 -54.35 22.60 -58.70
CA ALA A 233 -55.72 22.19 -58.47
C ALA A 233 -56.59 23.36 -57.98
N PRO A 234 -57.90 23.37 -58.34
CA PRO A 234 -58.83 24.39 -57.88
C PRO A 234 -58.86 24.53 -56.35
N SER A 235 -58.41 25.66 -55.85
CA SER A 235 -58.35 25.98 -54.41
C SER A 235 -58.54 27.48 -54.19
N ARG A 236 -58.92 27.89 -52.97
CA ARG A 236 -59.01 29.32 -52.64
C ARG A 236 -57.68 30.04 -52.85
N ALA A 237 -56.57 29.37 -52.55
CA ALA A 237 -55.22 29.87 -52.79
C ALA A 237 -54.90 29.98 -54.30
N SER A 238 -55.28 28.98 -55.11
CA SER A 238 -55.12 29.01 -56.56
C SER A 238 -55.94 30.15 -57.19
N ALA A 239 -57.19 30.34 -56.77
CA ALA A 239 -58.02 31.46 -57.20
C ALA A 239 -57.42 32.83 -56.80
N ALA A 240 -56.91 32.97 -55.58
CA ALA A 240 -56.22 34.20 -55.15
C ALA A 240 -54.92 34.44 -55.94
N ALA A 241 -54.19 33.38 -56.28
CA ALA A 241 -52.95 33.46 -57.04
C ALA A 241 -53.19 33.84 -58.52
N TRP A 242 -54.24 33.28 -59.15
CA TRP A 242 -54.72 33.73 -60.47
C TRP A 242 -55.12 35.21 -60.48
N GLN A 243 -55.80 35.66 -59.43
CA GLN A 243 -56.12 37.08 -59.26
C GLN A 243 -54.86 37.94 -59.13
N SER A 244 -53.91 37.53 -58.28
CA SER A 244 -52.64 38.27 -58.08
C SER A 244 -51.77 38.31 -59.34
N PHE A 245 -51.77 37.25 -60.15
CA PHE A 245 -51.08 37.24 -61.45
C PHE A 245 -51.64 38.29 -62.41
N LEU A 246 -52.97 38.39 -62.50
CA LEU A 246 -53.68 39.37 -63.32
C LEU A 246 -53.43 40.82 -62.87
N GLU A 247 -53.18 41.03 -61.57
CA GLU A 247 -52.81 42.33 -60.99
C GLU A 247 -51.34 42.70 -61.28
N HIS A 248 -50.41 41.75 -61.19
CA HIS A 248 -48.98 42.00 -61.35
C HIS A 248 -48.53 42.10 -62.82
N TYR A 249 -49.18 41.35 -63.72
CA TYR A 249 -48.93 41.39 -65.16
C TYR A 249 -50.20 41.84 -65.91
N PRO A 250 -50.57 43.14 -65.84
CA PRO A 250 -51.80 43.63 -66.44
C PRO A 250 -51.83 43.42 -67.97
N ASP A 251 -50.67 43.47 -68.62
CA ASP A 251 -50.48 43.36 -70.07
C ASP A 251 -50.07 41.95 -70.53
N ALA A 252 -50.25 40.91 -69.70
CA ALA A 252 -49.88 39.55 -70.06
C ALA A 252 -50.72 39.02 -71.24
N PRO A 253 -50.11 38.39 -72.26
CA PRO A 253 -50.86 37.80 -73.37
C PRO A 253 -51.83 36.68 -72.94
N GLN A 254 -51.58 36.03 -71.79
CA GLN A 254 -52.40 34.93 -71.24
C GLN A 254 -53.55 35.42 -70.34
N ARG A 255 -53.84 36.73 -70.29
CA ARG A 255 -54.86 37.35 -69.42
C ARG A 255 -56.25 36.71 -69.57
N ALA A 256 -56.67 36.41 -70.80
CA ALA A 256 -57.98 35.82 -71.06
C ALA A 256 -58.13 34.41 -70.45
N GLU A 257 -57.08 33.59 -70.59
CA GLU A 257 -57.02 32.24 -70.05
C GLU A 257 -56.99 32.26 -68.51
N ALA A 258 -56.14 33.11 -67.91
CA ALA A 258 -56.09 33.31 -66.46
C ALA A 258 -57.45 33.77 -65.87
N SER A 259 -58.17 34.65 -66.57
CA SER A 259 -59.49 35.13 -66.13
C SER A 259 -60.56 34.04 -66.21
N ALA A 260 -60.54 33.19 -67.24
CA ALA A 260 -61.48 32.10 -67.39
C ALA A 260 -61.28 31.03 -66.30
N GLU A 261 -60.03 30.68 -66.02
CA GLU A 261 -59.71 29.70 -64.98
C GLU A 261 -60.09 30.21 -63.58
N LEU A 262 -59.85 31.50 -63.29
CA LEU A 262 -60.29 32.12 -62.03
C LEU A 262 -61.80 31.99 -61.81
N GLN A 263 -62.62 32.21 -62.84
CA GLN A 263 -64.07 32.08 -62.74
C GLN A 263 -64.50 30.62 -62.55
N ARG A 264 -63.89 29.69 -63.29
CA ARG A 264 -64.13 28.25 -63.13
C ARG A 264 -63.85 27.79 -61.70
N GLN A 265 -62.71 28.19 -61.14
CA GLN A 265 -62.33 27.82 -59.78
C GLN A 265 -63.29 28.41 -58.75
N ARG A 266 -63.73 29.67 -58.90
CA ARG A 266 -64.71 30.28 -57.99
C ARG A 266 -66.03 29.49 -57.95
N ALA A 267 -66.51 29.00 -59.09
CA ALA A 267 -67.72 28.19 -59.16
C ALA A 267 -67.54 26.81 -58.48
N LEU A 268 -66.43 26.12 -58.76
CA LEU A 268 -66.11 24.83 -58.12
C LEU A 268 -65.96 24.94 -56.60
N LEU A 269 -65.30 26.00 -56.13
CA LEU A 269 -65.06 26.25 -54.70
C LEU A 269 -66.35 26.59 -53.92
N ALA A 270 -67.41 27.00 -54.62
CA ALA A 270 -68.72 27.22 -54.01
C ALA A 270 -69.53 25.91 -53.87
N ASN A 271 -69.15 24.80 -54.51
CA ASN A 271 -69.88 23.53 -54.47
C ASN A 271 -69.61 22.76 -53.15
N PRO A 272 -70.64 22.44 -52.35
CA PRO A 272 -70.46 21.72 -51.08
C PRO A 272 -69.86 20.32 -51.21
N GLY A 273 -70.17 19.60 -52.29
CA GLY A 273 -69.63 18.26 -52.57
C GLY A 273 -68.15 18.28 -52.94
N TRP A 274 -67.72 19.30 -53.69
CA TRP A 274 -66.31 19.53 -53.99
C TRP A 274 -65.53 19.88 -52.73
N GLN A 275 -66.10 20.74 -51.87
CA GLN A 275 -65.52 21.05 -50.57
C GLN A 275 -65.40 19.83 -49.66
N ALA A 276 -66.32 18.85 -49.75
CA ALA A 276 -66.22 17.59 -49.03
C ALA A 276 -65.10 16.70 -49.58
N GLY A 277 -64.93 16.63 -50.90
CA GLY A 277 -63.87 15.85 -51.55
C GLY A 277 -62.48 16.37 -51.21
N GLN A 278 -62.27 17.68 -51.36
CA GLN A 278 -61.01 18.34 -50.99
C GLN A 278 -60.71 18.21 -49.50
N ARG A 279 -61.72 18.31 -48.62
CA ARG A 279 -61.54 18.05 -47.18
C ARG A 279 -61.16 16.59 -46.94
N GLY A 280 -61.79 15.66 -47.66
CA GLY A 280 -61.51 14.24 -47.59
C GLY A 280 -60.07 13.89 -47.94
N GLU A 281 -59.56 14.40 -49.05
CA GLU A 281 -58.16 14.21 -49.45
C GLU A 281 -57.19 14.91 -48.51
N ALA A 282 -57.48 16.15 -48.08
CA ALA A 282 -56.63 16.86 -47.12
C ALA A 282 -56.54 16.13 -45.77
N LEU A 283 -57.66 15.58 -45.29
CA LEU A 283 -57.69 14.74 -44.10
C LEU A 283 -56.91 13.44 -44.31
N LEU A 284 -56.94 12.87 -45.51
CA LEU A 284 -56.19 11.66 -45.86
C LEU A 284 -54.68 11.92 -45.84
N GLU A 285 -54.23 13.03 -46.43
CA GLU A 285 -52.83 13.46 -46.39
C GLU A 285 -52.39 13.85 -44.98
N ALA A 286 -53.27 14.47 -44.19
CA ALA A 286 -53.04 14.77 -42.77
C ALA A 286 -53.09 13.51 -41.86
N GLY A 287 -53.25 12.31 -42.43
CA GLY A 287 -53.32 11.05 -41.69
C GLY A 287 -54.59 10.85 -40.87
N ARG A 288 -55.56 11.76 -40.96
CA ARG A 288 -56.88 11.71 -40.31
C ARG A 288 -57.83 10.82 -41.10
N ASN A 289 -57.43 9.56 -41.27
CA ASN A 289 -58.02 8.63 -42.23
C ASN A 289 -59.52 8.37 -42.02
N ALA A 290 -60.01 8.39 -40.77
CA ALA A 290 -61.43 8.15 -40.46
C ALA A 290 -62.32 9.31 -40.92
N GLU A 291 -61.87 10.53 -40.67
CA GLU A 291 -62.58 11.74 -41.08
C GLU A 291 -62.46 11.93 -42.60
N ALA A 292 -61.30 11.58 -43.17
CA ALA A 292 -61.09 11.52 -44.61
C ALA A 292 -62.10 10.60 -45.29
N ALA A 293 -62.26 9.37 -44.78
CA ALA A 293 -63.22 8.41 -45.32
C ALA A 293 -64.66 8.96 -45.28
N ALA A 294 -65.07 9.59 -44.18
CA ALA A 294 -66.40 10.19 -44.05
C ALA A 294 -66.62 11.35 -45.05
N GLN A 295 -65.63 12.22 -45.23
CA GLN A 295 -65.69 13.35 -46.16
C GLN A 295 -65.64 12.90 -47.62
N LEU A 296 -64.81 11.91 -47.97
CA LEU A 296 -64.75 11.31 -49.31
C LEU A 296 -66.05 10.59 -49.66
N GLN A 297 -66.67 9.89 -48.69
CA GLN A 297 -67.99 9.31 -48.88
C GLN A 297 -69.08 10.37 -49.13
N ALA A 298 -69.00 11.52 -48.44
CA ALA A 298 -69.91 12.64 -48.70
C ALA A 298 -69.68 13.28 -50.08
N ALA A 299 -68.41 13.39 -50.51
CA ALA A 299 -68.02 13.91 -51.81
C ALA A 299 -68.52 13.04 -52.97
N LEU A 300 -68.38 11.73 -52.84
CA LEU A 300 -68.84 10.73 -53.81
C LEU A 300 -70.37 10.67 -53.94
N ARG A 301 -71.14 11.32 -53.06
CA ARG A 301 -72.59 11.52 -53.28
C ARG A 301 -72.87 12.58 -54.34
N ALA A 302 -72.05 13.63 -54.40
CA ALA A 302 -72.16 14.69 -55.39
C ALA A 302 -71.39 14.38 -56.68
N PHE A 303 -70.33 13.57 -56.58
CA PHE A 303 -69.47 13.17 -57.70
C PHE A 303 -69.28 11.64 -57.70
N PRO A 304 -70.32 10.85 -58.03
CA PRO A 304 -70.31 9.39 -57.85
C PRO A 304 -69.36 8.61 -58.77
N GLN A 305 -68.92 9.23 -59.86
CA GLN A 305 -68.03 8.64 -60.86
C GLN A 305 -66.59 9.16 -60.73
N ASP A 306 -66.25 9.84 -59.65
CA ASP A 306 -64.88 10.29 -59.44
C ASP A 306 -63.98 9.10 -59.02
N GLY A 307 -63.25 8.56 -60.00
CA GLY A 307 -62.33 7.45 -59.78
C GLY A 307 -61.20 7.78 -58.80
N GLY A 308 -60.77 9.04 -58.73
CA GLY A 308 -59.75 9.52 -57.80
C GLY A 308 -60.21 9.42 -56.35
N TRP A 309 -61.43 9.87 -56.05
CA TRP A 309 -61.99 9.82 -54.70
C TRP A 309 -62.39 8.41 -54.25
N HIS A 310 -62.82 7.53 -55.17
CA HIS A 310 -62.95 6.09 -54.85
C HIS A 310 -61.60 5.47 -54.48
N GLY A 311 -60.53 5.85 -55.19
CA GLY A 311 -59.17 5.41 -54.89
C GLY A 311 -58.62 5.96 -53.57
N ALA A 312 -58.85 7.25 -53.30
CA ALA A 312 -58.53 7.90 -52.04
C ALA A 312 -59.29 7.27 -50.86
N LEU A 313 -60.57 6.95 -51.04
CA LEU A 313 -61.38 6.24 -50.03
C LEU A 313 -60.82 4.84 -49.76
N GLY A 314 -60.41 4.13 -50.81
CA GLY A 314 -59.72 2.84 -50.70
C GLY A 314 -58.41 2.92 -49.91
N LEU A 315 -57.60 3.94 -50.19
CA LEU A 315 -56.37 4.21 -49.45
C LEU A 315 -56.63 4.57 -47.98
N ALA A 316 -57.63 5.41 -47.70
CA ALA A 316 -58.04 5.77 -46.36
C ALA A 316 -58.44 4.52 -45.55
N GLN A 317 -59.22 3.63 -46.17
CA GLN A 317 -59.65 2.38 -45.57
C GLN A 317 -58.48 1.41 -45.33
N ILE A 318 -57.49 1.35 -46.23
CA ILE A 318 -56.23 0.61 -45.98
C ILE A 318 -55.54 1.12 -44.73
N ARG A 319 -55.38 2.44 -44.60
CA ARG A 319 -54.71 3.09 -43.46
C ARG A 319 -55.48 2.94 -42.14
N LEU A 320 -56.79 2.74 -42.20
CA LEU A 320 -57.65 2.42 -41.06
C LEU A 320 -57.67 0.93 -40.68
N GLY A 321 -56.94 0.08 -41.40
CA GLY A 321 -57.01 -1.37 -41.23
C GLY A 321 -58.32 -2.00 -41.73
N GLN A 322 -59.18 -1.22 -42.39
CA GLN A 322 -60.46 -1.66 -42.96
C GLN A 322 -60.24 -2.29 -44.35
N ARG A 323 -59.39 -3.32 -44.40
CA ARG A 323 -58.89 -3.94 -45.64
C ARG A 323 -60.03 -4.45 -46.55
N GLU A 324 -61.12 -4.96 -45.99
CA GLU A 324 -62.29 -5.43 -46.76
C GLU A 324 -63.12 -4.29 -47.37
N ALA A 325 -63.22 -3.15 -46.68
CA ALA A 325 -63.87 -1.97 -47.22
C ALA A 325 -63.03 -1.37 -48.36
N ALA A 326 -61.71 -1.32 -48.17
CA ALA A 326 -60.75 -0.84 -49.17
C ALA A 326 -60.81 -1.61 -50.49
N GLU A 327 -60.92 -2.94 -50.42
CA GLU A 327 -61.05 -3.81 -51.59
C GLU A 327 -62.26 -3.43 -52.47
N ARG A 328 -63.37 -3.02 -51.85
CA ARG A 328 -64.57 -2.56 -52.57
C ARG A 328 -64.35 -1.20 -53.21
N SER A 329 -63.77 -0.25 -52.48
CA SER A 329 -63.51 1.11 -52.97
C SER A 329 -62.48 1.16 -54.10
N LEU A 330 -61.39 0.38 -54.00
CA LEU A 330 -60.36 0.28 -55.04
C LEU A 330 -60.90 -0.34 -56.33
N ARG A 331 -61.80 -1.33 -56.23
CA ARG A 331 -62.49 -1.89 -57.39
C ARG A 331 -63.35 -0.86 -58.11
N ASN A 332 -64.00 0.03 -57.36
CA ASN A 332 -64.77 1.14 -57.94
C ASN A 332 -63.84 2.20 -58.55
N ALA A 333 -62.68 2.47 -57.94
CA ALA A 333 -61.67 3.38 -58.49
C ALA A 333 -61.20 2.92 -59.89
N LEU A 334 -60.86 1.63 -60.02
CA LEU A 334 -60.46 1.01 -61.29
C LEU A 334 -61.53 1.02 -62.37
N ARG A 335 -62.80 1.12 -61.97
CA ARG A 335 -63.93 1.17 -62.91
C ARG A 335 -64.15 2.56 -63.50
N TRP A 336 -63.87 3.62 -62.74
CA TRP A 336 -64.27 4.98 -63.09
C TRP A 336 -63.11 5.94 -63.41
N ASP A 337 -61.90 5.65 -62.93
CA ASP A 337 -60.73 6.50 -63.23
C ASP A 337 -60.29 6.33 -64.69
N GLN A 338 -59.91 7.44 -65.33
CA GLN A 338 -59.42 7.45 -66.72
C GLN A 338 -57.93 7.77 -66.82
N ASP A 339 -57.29 8.15 -65.70
CA ASP A 339 -55.86 8.43 -65.66
C ASP A 339 -55.07 7.13 -65.50
N SER A 340 -54.34 6.75 -66.55
CA SER A 340 -53.54 5.52 -66.59
C SER A 340 -52.60 5.38 -65.39
N ARG A 341 -52.01 6.49 -64.91
CA ARG A 341 -51.10 6.46 -63.75
C ARG A 341 -51.83 6.16 -62.45
N ARG A 342 -53.06 6.64 -62.30
CA ARG A 342 -53.88 6.32 -61.12
C ARG A 342 -54.46 4.91 -61.20
N ILE A 343 -54.84 4.44 -62.39
CA ILE A 343 -55.31 3.07 -62.60
C ILE A 343 -54.23 2.07 -62.16
N ASP A 344 -52.99 2.21 -62.62
CA ASP A 344 -51.89 1.34 -62.23
C ASP A 344 -51.69 1.36 -60.70
N LYS A 345 -51.70 2.56 -60.11
CA LYS A 345 -51.65 2.75 -58.64
C LYS A 345 -52.79 2.01 -57.91
N TRP A 346 -54.01 2.04 -58.43
CA TRP A 346 -55.16 1.35 -57.81
C TRP A 346 -55.05 -0.18 -57.93
N GLN A 347 -54.52 -0.70 -59.04
CA GLN A 347 -54.27 -2.14 -59.21
C GLN A 347 -53.24 -2.64 -58.21
N ASP A 348 -52.12 -1.92 -58.08
CA ASP A 348 -51.05 -2.24 -57.13
C ASP A 348 -51.54 -2.20 -55.68
N LEU A 349 -52.31 -1.18 -55.30
CA LEU A 349 -52.91 -1.08 -53.98
C LEU A 349 -53.88 -2.23 -53.69
N GLN A 350 -54.67 -2.68 -54.69
CA GLN A 350 -55.59 -3.80 -54.52
C GLN A 350 -54.84 -5.13 -54.32
N ALA A 351 -53.81 -5.39 -55.13
CA ALA A 351 -52.98 -6.59 -55.01
C ALA A 351 -52.26 -6.64 -53.64
N SER A 352 -51.69 -5.50 -53.23
CA SER A 352 -51.06 -5.34 -51.91
C SER A 352 -52.08 -5.56 -50.78
N ASN A 353 -53.28 -4.98 -50.87
CA ASN A 353 -54.32 -5.14 -49.86
C ASN A 353 -54.72 -6.61 -49.64
N ARG A 354 -54.87 -7.39 -50.72
CA ARG A 354 -55.19 -8.84 -50.64
C ARG A 354 -54.07 -9.68 -50.03
N TYR A 355 -52.83 -9.34 -50.32
CA TYR A 355 -51.66 -9.97 -49.69
C TYR A 355 -51.67 -9.76 -48.17
N TRP A 356 -51.81 -8.51 -47.73
CA TRP A 356 -51.87 -8.17 -46.29
C TRP A 356 -53.05 -8.83 -45.57
N MET A 357 -54.22 -8.95 -46.21
CA MET A 357 -55.35 -9.72 -45.65
C MET A 357 -55.02 -11.20 -45.45
N THR A 358 -54.26 -11.80 -46.38
CA THR A 358 -53.85 -13.22 -46.27
C THR A 358 -52.86 -13.41 -45.12
N LEU A 359 -51.89 -12.50 -44.97
CA LEU A 359 -50.96 -12.48 -43.82
C LEU A 359 -51.69 -12.30 -42.49
N GLN A 360 -52.63 -11.35 -42.41
CA GLN A 360 -53.39 -11.09 -41.19
C GLN A 360 -54.14 -12.34 -40.71
N ARG A 361 -54.85 -13.02 -41.61
CA ARG A 361 -55.52 -14.29 -41.29
C ARG A 361 -54.53 -15.36 -40.82
N GLY A 362 -53.32 -15.40 -41.41
CA GLY A 362 -52.24 -16.30 -40.99
C GLY A 362 -51.79 -16.01 -39.55
N SER A 363 -51.62 -14.73 -39.20
CA SER A 363 -51.21 -14.29 -37.87
C SER A 363 -52.29 -14.57 -36.81
N GLU A 364 -53.57 -14.33 -37.13
CA GLU A 364 -54.72 -14.64 -36.27
C GLU A 364 -54.87 -16.15 -36.05
N ALA A 365 -54.61 -16.97 -37.07
CA ALA A 365 -54.59 -18.41 -36.94
C ALA A 365 -53.47 -18.89 -36.01
N LEU A 366 -52.27 -18.31 -36.13
CA LEU A 366 -51.12 -18.64 -35.28
C LEU A 366 -51.36 -18.23 -33.82
N ALA A 367 -51.87 -17.01 -33.58
CA ALA A 367 -52.22 -16.53 -32.24
C ALA A 367 -53.33 -17.37 -31.58
N ALA A 368 -54.26 -17.90 -32.37
CA ALA A 368 -55.31 -18.82 -31.91
C ALA A 368 -54.83 -20.28 -31.75
N GLY A 369 -53.52 -20.55 -31.87
CA GLY A 369 -52.95 -21.90 -31.76
C GLY A 369 -53.25 -22.84 -32.94
N ARG A 370 -53.85 -22.34 -34.03
CA ARG A 370 -54.18 -23.10 -35.24
C ARG A 370 -53.00 -23.10 -36.21
N ILE A 371 -51.91 -23.75 -35.80
CA ILE A 371 -50.60 -23.70 -36.46
C ILE A 371 -50.66 -24.17 -37.93
N ASP A 372 -51.39 -25.24 -38.24
CA ASP A 372 -51.47 -25.76 -39.62
C ASP A 372 -52.26 -24.83 -40.57
N GLN A 373 -53.29 -24.17 -40.04
CA GLN A 373 -54.03 -23.16 -40.78
C GLN A 373 -53.16 -21.93 -41.07
N ALA A 374 -52.33 -21.51 -40.11
CA ALA A 374 -51.37 -20.42 -40.28
C ALA A 374 -50.32 -20.75 -41.34
N ASP A 375 -49.76 -21.97 -41.32
CA ASP A 375 -48.80 -22.47 -42.33
C ASP A 375 -49.38 -22.36 -43.75
N ALA A 376 -50.60 -22.86 -43.97
CA ALA A 376 -51.27 -22.81 -45.26
C ALA A 376 -51.47 -21.35 -45.77
N LEU A 377 -51.90 -20.45 -44.88
CA LEU A 377 -52.13 -19.04 -45.20
C LEU A 377 -50.83 -18.30 -45.52
N TYR A 378 -49.74 -18.51 -44.77
CA TYR A 378 -48.45 -17.90 -45.09
C TYR A 378 -47.84 -18.46 -46.38
N ARG A 379 -48.00 -19.76 -46.68
CA ARG A 379 -47.62 -20.32 -48.00
C ARG A 379 -48.45 -19.74 -49.14
N GLN A 380 -49.72 -19.42 -48.91
CA GLN A 380 -50.56 -18.72 -49.89
C GLN A 380 -50.07 -17.29 -50.10
N ALA A 381 -49.78 -16.55 -49.04
CA ALA A 381 -49.22 -15.19 -49.12
C ALA A 381 -47.88 -15.18 -49.89
N ARG A 382 -47.02 -16.18 -49.66
CA ARG A 382 -45.75 -16.34 -50.39
C ARG A 382 -45.93 -16.62 -51.88
N ARG A 383 -47.00 -17.33 -52.27
CA ARG A 383 -47.34 -17.53 -53.70
C ARG A 383 -47.85 -16.25 -54.36
N GLN A 384 -48.58 -15.41 -53.61
CA GLN A 384 -49.07 -14.12 -54.10
C GLN A 384 -47.94 -13.11 -54.30
N GLN A 385 -46.98 -13.06 -53.37
CA GLN A 385 -45.82 -12.16 -53.44
C GLN A 385 -44.53 -12.94 -53.06
N PRO A 386 -43.85 -13.59 -54.03
CA PRO A 386 -42.68 -14.44 -53.75
C PRO A 386 -41.43 -13.69 -53.29
N ARG A 387 -41.34 -12.39 -53.56
CA ARG A 387 -40.20 -11.53 -53.23
C ARG A 387 -40.33 -10.81 -51.88
N GLU A 388 -41.51 -10.87 -51.26
CA GLU A 388 -41.80 -10.22 -49.97
C GLU A 388 -41.38 -11.09 -48.78
N VAL A 389 -40.74 -10.48 -47.78
CA VAL A 389 -40.19 -11.21 -46.61
C VAL A 389 -41.25 -11.56 -45.55
N ASN A 390 -42.37 -10.83 -45.47
CA ASN A 390 -43.35 -11.00 -44.38
C ASN A 390 -43.97 -12.41 -44.31
N ALA A 391 -44.13 -13.08 -45.45
CA ALA A 391 -44.59 -14.47 -45.48
C ALA A 391 -43.53 -15.46 -44.97
N LEU A 392 -42.23 -15.17 -45.18
CA LEU A 392 -41.13 -15.95 -44.61
C LEU A 392 -41.01 -15.75 -43.10
N LEU A 393 -41.24 -14.52 -42.62
CA LEU A 393 -41.29 -14.20 -41.20
C LEU A 393 -42.42 -14.95 -40.50
N GLY A 394 -43.63 -14.95 -41.07
CA GLY A 394 -44.76 -15.73 -40.54
C GLY A 394 -44.52 -17.25 -40.54
N LEU A 395 -43.86 -17.79 -41.56
CA LEU A 395 -43.46 -19.21 -41.59
C LEU A 395 -42.37 -19.53 -40.55
N SER A 396 -41.45 -18.60 -40.28
CA SER A 396 -40.47 -18.73 -39.21
C SER A 396 -41.17 -18.78 -37.84
N ASP A 397 -42.19 -17.95 -37.63
CA ASP A 397 -42.95 -17.94 -36.38
C ASP A 397 -43.77 -19.24 -36.19
N VAL A 398 -44.31 -19.79 -37.28
CA VAL A 398 -44.92 -21.14 -37.30
C VAL A 398 -43.89 -22.21 -36.92
N ALA A 399 -42.67 -22.15 -37.45
CA ALA A 399 -41.60 -23.10 -37.12
C ALA A 399 -41.16 -22.97 -35.65
N GLN A 400 -41.06 -21.76 -35.11
CA GLN A 400 -40.77 -21.53 -33.69
C GLN A 400 -41.89 -22.06 -32.78
N ALA A 401 -43.16 -21.83 -33.14
CA ALA A 401 -44.31 -22.35 -32.38
C ALA A 401 -44.36 -23.89 -32.36
N ARG A 402 -43.79 -24.56 -33.37
CA ARG A 402 -43.61 -26.02 -33.43
C ARG A 402 -42.35 -26.52 -32.71
N GLY A 403 -41.52 -25.63 -32.14
CA GLY A 403 -40.22 -25.99 -31.55
C GLY A 403 -39.12 -26.32 -32.57
N ALA A 404 -39.35 -26.08 -33.86
CA ALA A 404 -38.42 -26.39 -34.94
C ALA A 404 -37.40 -25.25 -35.19
N GLY A 405 -36.53 -25.01 -34.21
CA GLY A 405 -35.57 -23.89 -34.24
C GLY A 405 -34.63 -23.86 -35.46
N ALA A 406 -34.21 -25.03 -35.96
CA ALA A 406 -33.36 -25.13 -37.15
C ALA A 406 -34.11 -24.74 -38.44
N GLU A 407 -35.41 -25.04 -38.53
CA GLU A 407 -36.24 -24.62 -39.66
C GLU A 407 -36.50 -23.11 -39.63
N ALA A 408 -36.75 -22.55 -38.44
CA ALA A 408 -36.88 -21.11 -38.24
C ALA A 408 -35.60 -20.36 -38.66
N GLU A 409 -34.41 -20.85 -38.27
CA GLU A 409 -33.13 -20.27 -38.69
C GLU A 409 -32.99 -20.26 -40.23
N ARG A 410 -33.31 -21.37 -40.90
CA ARG A 410 -33.27 -21.46 -42.37
C ARG A 410 -34.20 -20.46 -43.04
N LEU A 411 -35.42 -20.30 -42.53
CA LEU A 411 -36.41 -19.36 -43.07
C LEU A 411 -35.98 -17.90 -42.87
N LEU A 412 -35.41 -17.55 -41.71
CA LEU A 412 -34.87 -16.22 -41.43
C LEU A 412 -33.63 -15.90 -42.27
N LEU A 413 -32.75 -16.88 -42.52
CA LEU A 413 -31.61 -16.71 -43.42
C LEU A 413 -32.07 -16.49 -44.87
N GLN A 414 -33.11 -17.18 -45.33
CA GLN A 414 -33.73 -16.90 -46.63
C GLN A 414 -34.31 -15.48 -46.67
N ALA A 415 -35.02 -15.04 -45.63
CA ALA A 415 -35.52 -13.67 -45.55
C ALA A 415 -34.37 -12.63 -45.59
N ARG A 416 -33.24 -12.93 -44.94
CA ARG A 416 -32.02 -12.09 -44.98
C ARG A 416 -31.37 -12.04 -46.36
N THR A 417 -31.45 -13.09 -47.17
CA THR A 417 -30.93 -13.03 -48.56
C THR A 417 -31.76 -12.10 -49.44
N LEU A 418 -33.06 -11.98 -49.18
CA LEU A 418 -33.96 -11.09 -49.92
C LEU A 418 -33.80 -9.64 -49.44
N GLU A 419 -33.80 -9.41 -48.12
CA GLU A 419 -33.62 -8.09 -47.53
C GLU A 419 -32.54 -8.10 -46.43
N PRO A 420 -31.24 -7.95 -46.79
CA PRO A 420 -30.12 -8.01 -45.86
C PRO A 420 -30.13 -6.94 -44.75
N GLY A 421 -30.91 -5.88 -44.94
CA GLY A 421 -31.05 -4.76 -44.00
C GLY A 421 -32.38 -4.73 -43.23
N ASN A 422 -33.26 -5.71 -43.40
CA ASN A 422 -34.56 -5.73 -42.72
C ASN A 422 -34.38 -5.94 -41.21
N GLU A 423 -34.81 -4.96 -40.43
CA GLU A 423 -34.61 -4.94 -38.98
C GLU A 423 -35.36 -6.05 -38.25
N GLU A 424 -36.55 -6.43 -38.72
CA GLU A 424 -37.35 -7.49 -38.10
C GLU A 424 -36.68 -8.86 -38.28
N VAL A 425 -36.11 -9.13 -39.46
CA VAL A 425 -35.30 -10.32 -39.73
C VAL A 425 -34.09 -10.37 -38.80
N LEU A 426 -33.36 -9.26 -38.67
CA LEU A 426 -32.19 -9.17 -37.79
C LEU A 426 -32.55 -9.33 -36.31
N ARG A 427 -33.66 -8.73 -35.85
CA ARG A 427 -34.15 -8.88 -34.47
C ARG A 427 -34.58 -10.31 -34.16
N LYS A 428 -35.31 -10.98 -35.06
CA LYS A 428 -35.73 -12.38 -34.88
C LYS A 428 -34.52 -13.33 -34.87
N LEU A 429 -33.50 -13.09 -35.71
CA LEU A 429 -32.21 -13.82 -35.65
C LEU A 429 -31.48 -13.57 -34.33
N LEU A 430 -31.44 -12.33 -33.85
CA LEU A 430 -30.82 -11.99 -32.57
C LEU A 430 -31.49 -12.71 -31.41
N VAL A 431 -32.83 -12.69 -31.34
CA VAL A 431 -33.60 -13.40 -30.30
C VAL A 431 -33.34 -14.91 -30.36
N LEU A 432 -33.36 -15.50 -31.57
CA LEU A 432 -33.06 -16.92 -31.76
C LEU A 432 -31.64 -17.28 -31.30
N TYR A 433 -30.64 -16.44 -31.59
CA TYR A 433 -29.26 -16.68 -31.15
C TYR A 433 -29.05 -16.44 -29.67
N GLN A 434 -29.74 -15.47 -29.06
CA GLN A 434 -29.71 -15.26 -27.61
C GLN A 434 -30.29 -16.46 -26.84
N GLN A 435 -31.33 -17.11 -27.37
CA GLN A 435 -31.89 -18.34 -26.80
C GLN A 435 -30.94 -19.54 -26.90
N GLN A 436 -30.06 -19.56 -27.91
CA GLN A 436 -29.08 -20.63 -28.09
C GLN A 436 -27.83 -20.41 -27.22
N SER A 437 -27.15 -19.27 -27.34
CA SER A 437 -26.11 -18.84 -26.40
C SER A 437 -25.79 -17.35 -26.53
N PRO A 438 -25.42 -16.66 -25.43
CA PRO A 438 -24.99 -15.26 -25.46
C PRO A 438 -23.78 -15.01 -26.37
N ASP A 439 -22.87 -15.98 -26.45
CA ASP A 439 -21.65 -15.89 -27.26
C ASP A 439 -21.96 -15.97 -28.76
N LYS A 440 -22.92 -16.82 -29.15
CA LYS A 440 -23.39 -16.90 -30.55
C LYS A 440 -24.05 -15.59 -30.97
N ALA A 441 -24.87 -15.00 -30.09
CA ALA A 441 -25.49 -13.70 -30.34
C ALA A 441 -24.45 -12.58 -30.50
N ARG A 442 -23.40 -12.56 -29.67
CA ARG A 442 -22.31 -11.58 -29.76
C ARG A 442 -21.50 -11.73 -31.05
N ALA A 443 -21.03 -12.93 -31.35
CA ALA A 443 -20.25 -13.21 -32.55
C ALA A 443 -21.02 -12.83 -33.84
N TRP A 444 -22.32 -13.09 -33.86
CA TRP A 444 -23.17 -12.68 -34.97
C TRP A 444 -23.32 -11.15 -35.07
N LEU A 445 -23.56 -10.45 -33.95
CA LEU A 445 -23.66 -8.98 -33.93
C LEU A 445 -22.36 -8.30 -34.38
N ASP A 446 -21.21 -8.83 -33.98
CA ASP A 446 -19.90 -8.29 -34.35
C ASP A 446 -19.56 -8.55 -35.84
N ALA A 447 -20.14 -9.58 -36.45
CA ALA A 447 -20.01 -9.87 -37.88
C ALA A 447 -20.93 -9.03 -38.79
N LEU A 448 -21.83 -8.21 -38.22
CA LEU A 448 -22.69 -7.31 -39.00
C LEU A 448 -21.91 -6.10 -39.55
N PRO A 449 -22.32 -5.48 -40.67
CA PRO A 449 -21.74 -4.22 -41.16
C PRO A 449 -21.85 -3.06 -40.14
N PRO A 450 -20.95 -2.07 -40.15
CA PRO A 450 -20.89 -0.99 -39.14
C PRO A 450 -22.22 -0.23 -38.94
N ALA A 451 -22.95 0.04 -40.03
CA ALA A 451 -24.25 0.71 -39.96
C ALA A 451 -25.30 -0.11 -39.21
N GLN A 452 -25.25 -1.45 -39.29
CA GLN A 452 -26.14 -2.35 -38.57
C GLN A 452 -25.69 -2.54 -37.12
N GLN A 453 -24.38 -2.60 -36.87
CA GLN A 453 -23.83 -2.65 -35.51
C GLN A 453 -24.26 -1.45 -34.65
N GLN A 454 -24.32 -0.25 -35.24
CA GLN A 454 -24.78 0.95 -34.53
C GLN A 454 -26.25 0.86 -34.10
N ARG A 455 -27.11 0.23 -34.90
CA ARG A 455 -28.53 0.05 -34.57
C ARG A 455 -28.74 -0.90 -33.39
N PHE A 456 -27.84 -1.88 -33.20
CA PHE A 456 -27.85 -2.80 -32.06
C PHE A 456 -26.86 -2.40 -30.95
N ALA A 457 -26.40 -1.14 -30.92
CA ALA A 457 -25.38 -0.69 -29.98
C ALA A 457 -25.77 -0.89 -28.50
N ALA A 458 -27.05 -0.70 -28.15
CA ALA A 458 -27.55 -0.91 -26.79
C ALA A 458 -27.47 -2.40 -26.39
N GLN A 459 -27.89 -3.32 -27.26
CA GLN A 459 -27.83 -4.76 -27.02
C GLN A 459 -26.37 -5.25 -26.97
N ARG A 460 -25.49 -4.72 -27.82
CA ARG A 460 -24.05 -4.99 -27.79
C ARG A 460 -23.43 -4.54 -26.47
N ARG A 461 -23.75 -3.32 -26.01
CA ARG A 461 -23.29 -2.79 -24.72
C ARG A 461 -23.77 -3.64 -23.54
N ALA A 462 -25.02 -4.08 -23.55
CA ALA A 462 -25.58 -4.95 -22.51
C ALA A 462 -24.88 -6.33 -22.46
N LEU A 463 -24.67 -6.96 -23.62
CA LEU A 463 -23.94 -8.23 -23.71
C LEU A 463 -22.48 -8.08 -23.26
N GLN A 464 -21.83 -6.96 -23.62
CA GLN A 464 -20.46 -6.66 -23.20
C GLN A 464 -20.36 -6.43 -21.69
N LEU A 465 -21.28 -5.66 -21.10
CA LEU A 465 -21.34 -5.44 -19.65
C LEU A 465 -21.51 -6.76 -18.89
N ASN A 466 -22.42 -7.63 -19.33
CA ASN A 466 -22.65 -8.93 -18.71
C ASN A 466 -21.43 -9.86 -18.81
N ASP A 467 -20.71 -9.85 -19.94
CA ASP A 467 -19.46 -10.60 -20.10
C ASP A 467 -18.37 -10.11 -19.13
N LEU A 468 -18.15 -8.79 -19.09
CA LEU A 468 -17.15 -8.18 -18.20
C LEU A 468 -17.43 -8.46 -16.72
N ARG A 469 -18.71 -8.35 -16.29
CA ARG A 469 -19.12 -8.68 -14.92
C ARG A 469 -18.81 -10.14 -14.58
N ARG A 470 -19.27 -11.08 -15.41
CA ARG A 470 -19.09 -12.52 -15.17
C ARG A 470 -17.62 -12.92 -15.12
N ARG A 471 -16.78 -12.37 -16.00
CA ARG A 471 -15.33 -12.61 -16.02
C ARG A 471 -14.62 -11.93 -14.85
N GLY A 472 -15.05 -10.72 -14.47
CA GLY A 472 -14.56 -10.01 -13.29
C GLY A 472 -14.82 -10.79 -12.00
N GLU A 473 -16.04 -11.29 -11.82
CA GLU A 473 -16.41 -12.14 -10.68
C GLU A 473 -15.62 -13.47 -10.67
N ALA A 474 -15.45 -14.11 -11.83
CA ALA A 474 -14.61 -15.31 -11.93
C ALA A 474 -13.15 -15.04 -11.51
N ALA A 475 -12.59 -13.89 -11.92
CA ALA A 475 -11.24 -13.48 -11.52
C ALA A 475 -11.14 -13.18 -10.01
N GLN A 476 -12.16 -12.55 -9.42
CA GLN A 476 -12.25 -12.36 -7.96
C GLN A 476 -12.24 -13.70 -7.21
N ASN A 477 -13.04 -14.67 -7.66
CA ASN A 477 -13.10 -16.00 -7.06
C ASN A 477 -11.76 -16.76 -7.18
N ALA A 478 -11.02 -16.53 -8.27
CA ALA A 478 -9.68 -17.08 -8.47
C ALA A 478 -8.56 -16.33 -7.72
N ARG A 479 -8.88 -15.25 -6.99
CA ARG A 479 -7.93 -14.33 -6.33
C ARG A 479 -6.97 -13.62 -7.28
N ASP A 480 -7.33 -13.50 -8.56
CA ASP A 480 -6.61 -12.66 -9.54
C ASP A 480 -7.16 -11.23 -9.49
N TRP A 481 -6.72 -10.49 -8.47
CA TRP A 481 -7.23 -9.15 -8.18
C TRP A 481 -6.89 -8.13 -9.27
N ALA A 482 -5.75 -8.29 -9.94
CA ALA A 482 -5.31 -7.42 -11.02
C ALA A 482 -6.26 -7.53 -12.22
N GLN A 483 -6.54 -8.76 -12.68
CA GLN A 483 -7.47 -8.99 -13.77
C GLN A 483 -8.90 -8.57 -13.39
N ALA A 484 -9.34 -8.88 -12.16
CA ALA A 484 -10.65 -8.48 -11.66
C ALA A 484 -10.84 -6.96 -11.70
N SER A 485 -9.89 -6.18 -11.17
CA SER A 485 -9.99 -4.72 -11.14
C SER A 485 -10.01 -4.09 -12.53
N SER A 486 -9.28 -4.67 -13.50
CA SER A 486 -9.31 -4.21 -14.90
C SER A 486 -10.66 -4.47 -15.57
N LEU A 487 -11.20 -5.69 -15.45
CA LEU A 487 -12.49 -6.07 -16.04
C LEU A 487 -13.66 -5.32 -15.42
N LEU A 488 -13.69 -5.20 -14.08
CA LEU A 488 -14.72 -4.46 -13.36
C LEU A 488 -14.62 -2.96 -13.58
N GLY A 489 -13.41 -2.42 -13.76
CA GLY A 489 -13.20 -1.03 -14.16
C GLY A 489 -13.80 -0.74 -15.54
N GLN A 490 -13.58 -1.63 -16.52
CA GLN A 490 -14.22 -1.52 -17.83
C GLN A 490 -15.74 -1.62 -17.74
N ALA A 491 -16.27 -2.56 -16.94
CA ALA A 491 -17.70 -2.67 -16.70
C ALA A 491 -18.27 -1.38 -16.08
N GLN A 492 -17.58 -0.75 -15.13
CA GLN A 492 -18.02 0.49 -14.49
C GLN A 492 -18.06 1.68 -15.46
N THR A 493 -17.24 1.69 -16.51
CA THR A 493 -17.38 2.70 -17.58
C THR A 493 -18.64 2.49 -18.42
N LEU A 494 -19.08 1.23 -18.58
CA LEU A 494 -20.29 0.88 -19.31
C LEU A 494 -21.56 1.04 -18.47
N ASP A 495 -21.48 0.90 -17.14
CA ASP A 495 -22.57 1.19 -16.21
C ASP A 495 -22.05 1.96 -14.98
N PRO A 496 -21.95 3.30 -15.09
CA PRO A 496 -21.36 4.14 -14.05
C PRO A 496 -22.26 4.35 -12.82
N ASP A 497 -23.49 3.83 -12.88
CA ASP A 497 -24.57 4.07 -11.92
C ASP A 497 -24.91 2.85 -11.05
N ASP A 498 -24.30 1.69 -11.30
CA ASP A 498 -24.48 0.46 -10.50
C ASP A 498 -23.64 0.50 -9.19
N PRO A 499 -24.26 0.57 -7.99
CA PRO A 499 -23.54 0.58 -6.73
C PRO A 499 -22.79 -0.70 -6.41
N TRP A 500 -23.28 -1.85 -6.88
CA TRP A 500 -22.66 -3.15 -6.61
C TRP A 500 -21.41 -3.35 -7.46
N LEU A 501 -21.40 -2.80 -8.68
CA LEU A 501 -20.22 -2.78 -9.52
C LEU A 501 -19.10 -1.91 -8.93
N ALA A 502 -19.46 -0.75 -8.37
CA ALA A 502 -18.52 0.09 -7.62
C ALA A 502 -17.98 -0.64 -6.38
N TYR A 503 -18.83 -1.34 -5.64
CA TYR A 503 -18.42 -2.15 -4.49
C TYR A 503 -17.47 -3.29 -4.86
N GLN A 504 -17.78 -4.06 -5.91
CA GLN A 504 -16.93 -5.15 -6.40
C GLN A 504 -15.56 -4.62 -6.87
N LEU A 505 -15.54 -3.53 -7.64
CA LEU A 505 -14.28 -2.90 -8.07
C LEU A 505 -13.46 -2.41 -6.87
N ALA A 506 -14.10 -1.70 -5.92
CA ALA A 506 -13.44 -1.20 -4.72
C ALA A 506 -12.83 -2.35 -3.89
N ALA A 507 -13.53 -3.48 -3.77
CA ALA A 507 -13.02 -4.68 -3.10
C ALA A 507 -11.76 -5.23 -3.79
N SER A 508 -11.76 -5.39 -5.12
CA SER A 508 -10.58 -5.86 -5.86
C SER A 508 -9.38 -4.91 -5.79
N LEU A 509 -9.61 -3.60 -5.71
CA LEU A 509 -8.54 -2.61 -5.54
C LEU A 509 -7.95 -2.62 -4.12
N ARG A 510 -8.77 -2.88 -3.11
CA ARG A 510 -8.33 -2.99 -1.71
C ARG A 510 -7.39 -4.18 -1.50
N GLU A 511 -7.68 -5.34 -2.09
CA GLU A 511 -6.79 -6.51 -2.02
C GLU A 511 -5.42 -6.28 -2.67
N GLN A 512 -5.32 -5.30 -3.57
CA GLN A 512 -4.05 -4.82 -4.16
C GLN A 512 -3.39 -3.70 -3.34
N GLN A 513 -3.93 -3.34 -2.18
CA GLN A 513 -3.52 -2.19 -1.36
C GLN A 513 -3.65 -0.81 -2.06
N ARG A 514 -4.48 -0.71 -3.11
CA ARG A 514 -4.74 0.53 -3.86
C ARG A 514 -5.93 1.30 -3.27
N HIS A 515 -5.80 1.72 -2.01
CA HIS A 515 -6.89 2.29 -1.22
C HIS A 515 -7.49 3.59 -1.81
N ALA A 516 -6.64 4.48 -2.35
CA ALA A 516 -7.12 5.75 -2.92
C ALA A 516 -8.02 5.54 -4.15
N GLU A 517 -7.67 4.56 -4.99
CA GLU A 517 -8.46 4.23 -6.18
C GLU A 517 -9.75 3.49 -5.82
N SER A 518 -9.69 2.67 -4.76
CA SER A 518 -10.86 2.02 -4.18
C SER A 518 -11.90 3.05 -3.70
N ASP A 519 -11.46 4.10 -2.99
CA ASP A 519 -12.33 5.20 -2.56
C ASP A 519 -12.83 6.05 -3.75
N ALA A 520 -11.98 6.27 -4.75
CA ALA A 520 -12.35 7.02 -5.95
C ALA A 520 -13.48 6.34 -6.76
N ALA A 521 -13.59 5.02 -6.71
CA ALA A 521 -14.67 4.26 -7.36
C ALA A 521 -16.06 4.66 -6.80
N PHE A 522 -16.16 4.96 -5.50
CA PHE A 522 -17.39 5.44 -4.87
C PHE A 522 -17.58 6.95 -4.95
N ALA A 523 -16.50 7.75 -4.91
CA ALA A 523 -16.60 9.21 -4.98
C ALA A 523 -17.37 9.68 -6.23
N ARG A 524 -17.11 9.06 -7.39
CA ARG A 524 -17.80 9.36 -8.65
C ARG A 524 -19.27 8.91 -8.65
N LEU A 525 -19.57 7.77 -8.03
CA LEU A 525 -20.94 7.26 -7.88
C LEU A 525 -21.75 8.20 -6.96
N LEU A 526 -21.23 8.54 -5.79
CA LEU A 526 -21.92 9.36 -4.80
C LEU A 526 -22.06 10.84 -5.23
N ALA A 527 -21.17 11.35 -6.08
CA ALA A 527 -21.35 12.66 -6.70
C ALA A 527 -22.63 12.74 -7.56
N ARG A 528 -23.05 11.62 -8.15
CA ARG A 528 -24.30 11.52 -8.95
C ARG A 528 -25.48 10.98 -8.15
N GLN A 529 -25.24 10.03 -7.25
CA GLN A 529 -26.26 9.26 -6.52
C GLN A 529 -26.17 9.39 -5.00
N GLY A 530 -25.74 10.54 -4.50
CA GLY A 530 -25.53 10.78 -3.07
C GLY A 530 -26.77 10.62 -2.18
N GLY A 531 -27.98 10.62 -2.75
CA GLY A 531 -29.23 10.35 -2.03
C GLY A 531 -29.77 8.93 -2.19
N ASN A 532 -29.14 8.06 -2.99
CA ASN A 532 -29.62 6.71 -3.25
C ASN A 532 -29.28 5.79 -2.04
N PRO A 533 -30.28 5.15 -1.39
CA PRO A 533 -30.05 4.26 -0.24
C PRO A 533 -29.12 3.09 -0.54
N THR A 534 -29.24 2.47 -1.72
CA THR A 534 -28.39 1.35 -2.16
C THR A 534 -26.95 1.80 -2.36
N ALA A 535 -26.73 2.99 -2.94
CA ALA A 535 -25.39 3.56 -3.12
C ALA A 535 -24.72 3.89 -1.78
N ARG A 536 -25.48 4.47 -0.85
CA ARG A 536 -25.01 4.79 0.51
C ARG A 536 -24.71 3.54 1.33
N TYR A 537 -25.51 2.48 1.18
CA TYR A 537 -25.29 1.21 1.84
C TYR A 537 -24.06 0.47 1.29
N ALA A 538 -23.92 0.37 -0.03
CA ALA A 538 -22.73 -0.22 -0.67
C ALA A 538 -21.44 0.53 -0.28
N HIS A 539 -21.51 1.86 -0.18
CA HIS A 539 -20.40 2.67 0.32
C HIS A 539 -20.13 2.42 1.81
N GLY A 540 -21.17 2.30 2.64
CA GLY A 540 -21.06 1.92 4.04
C GLY A 540 -20.36 0.56 4.24
N LEU A 541 -20.72 -0.45 3.42
CA LEU A 541 -20.06 -1.75 3.41
C LEU A 541 -18.57 -1.65 3.02
N HIS A 542 -18.23 -0.85 2.01
CA HIS A 542 -16.85 -0.61 1.60
C HIS A 542 -16.01 0.03 2.71
N LEU A 543 -16.55 1.06 3.37
CA LEU A 543 -15.89 1.73 4.48
C LEU A 543 -15.73 0.81 5.69
N ALA A 544 -16.76 0.01 6.01
CA ALA A 544 -16.73 -0.98 7.07
C ALA A 544 -15.67 -2.07 6.84
N ALA A 545 -15.54 -2.54 5.59
CA ALA A 545 -14.52 -3.49 5.17
C ALA A 545 -13.10 -2.91 5.19
N SER A 546 -12.98 -1.57 5.20
CA SER A 546 -11.71 -0.84 5.33
C SER A 546 -11.43 -0.39 6.78
N GLY A 547 -12.20 -0.85 7.76
CA GLY A 547 -12.04 -0.51 9.18
C GLY A 547 -12.46 0.91 9.58
N ARG A 548 -13.14 1.65 8.68
CA ARG A 548 -13.51 3.06 8.88
C ARG A 548 -14.92 3.23 9.43
N ASP A 549 -15.15 2.72 10.64
CA ASP A 549 -16.51 2.50 11.17
C ASP A 549 -17.32 3.77 11.36
N ALA A 550 -16.71 4.83 11.87
CA ALA A 550 -17.38 6.13 11.98
C ALA A 550 -17.81 6.70 10.62
N SER A 551 -16.96 6.54 9.59
CA SER A 551 -17.33 6.95 8.23
C SER A 551 -18.43 6.08 7.64
N ALA A 552 -18.39 4.77 7.93
CA ALA A 552 -19.41 3.83 7.49
C ALA A 552 -20.78 4.15 8.12
N LEU A 553 -20.81 4.44 9.43
CA LEU A 553 -22.00 4.92 10.14
C LEU A 553 -22.53 6.22 9.54
N ASN A 554 -21.66 7.22 9.30
CA ASN A 554 -22.07 8.47 8.64
C ASN A 554 -22.67 8.23 7.23
N SER A 555 -22.18 7.23 6.50
CA SER A 555 -22.74 6.86 5.20
C SER A 555 -24.14 6.25 5.32
N LEU A 556 -24.37 5.43 6.35
CA LEU A 556 -25.68 4.85 6.66
C LEU A 556 -26.68 5.90 7.17
N GLU A 557 -26.24 6.81 8.04
CA GLU A 557 -27.07 7.88 8.61
C GLU A 557 -27.53 8.91 7.58
N ALA A 558 -26.85 9.00 6.43
CA ALA A 558 -27.32 9.77 5.29
C ALA A 558 -28.58 9.16 4.63
N ILE A 559 -28.94 7.93 4.97
CA ILE A 559 -30.19 7.26 4.58
C ILE A 559 -31.24 7.55 5.67
N PRO A 560 -32.43 8.10 5.34
CA PRO A 560 -33.50 8.28 6.32
C PRO A 560 -33.85 6.95 7.02
N ARG A 561 -33.95 6.95 8.36
CA ARG A 561 -34.16 5.71 9.15
C ARG A 561 -35.37 4.88 8.72
N GLY A 562 -36.44 5.51 8.21
CA GLY A 562 -37.60 4.80 7.68
C GLY A 562 -37.34 3.97 6.40
N GLN A 563 -36.17 4.13 5.76
CA GLN A 563 -35.74 3.39 4.58
C GLN A 563 -34.66 2.34 4.89
N TRP A 564 -34.33 2.14 6.17
CA TRP A 564 -33.33 1.15 6.55
C TRP A 564 -33.89 -0.27 6.39
N THR A 565 -33.11 -1.14 5.76
CA THR A 565 -33.40 -2.57 5.70
C THR A 565 -32.87 -3.28 6.95
N ALA A 566 -33.30 -4.53 7.17
CA ALA A 566 -32.77 -5.36 8.26
C ALA A 566 -31.22 -5.46 8.21
N ASP A 567 -30.64 -5.58 7.01
CA ASP A 567 -29.18 -5.64 6.84
C ASP A 567 -28.50 -4.31 7.20
N MET A 568 -29.13 -3.16 6.90
CA MET A 568 -28.63 -1.84 7.30
C MET A 568 -28.64 -1.68 8.83
N HIS A 569 -29.71 -2.13 9.50
CA HIS A 569 -29.77 -2.16 10.96
C HIS A 569 -28.68 -3.05 11.56
N ALA A 570 -28.55 -4.28 11.06
CA ALA A 570 -27.53 -5.23 11.52
C ALA A 570 -26.09 -4.75 11.25
N LEU A 571 -25.86 -4.00 10.17
CA LEU A 571 -24.58 -3.36 9.91
C LEU A 571 -24.33 -2.22 10.91
N ALA A 572 -25.30 -1.34 11.13
CA ALA A 572 -25.18 -0.22 12.06
C ALA A 572 -24.88 -0.69 13.49
N GLU A 573 -25.63 -1.65 14.03
CA GLU A 573 -25.41 -2.20 15.38
C GLU A 573 -23.98 -2.77 15.55
N ARG A 574 -23.50 -3.49 14.52
CA ARG A 574 -22.14 -4.07 14.52
C ARG A 574 -21.06 -2.99 14.46
N LEU A 575 -21.28 -1.94 13.66
CA LEU A 575 -20.35 -0.81 13.53
C LEU A 575 -20.33 0.04 14.79
N GLU A 576 -21.47 0.30 15.42
CA GLU A 576 -21.58 1.01 16.70
C GLU A 576 -20.81 0.26 17.80
N ARG A 577 -20.97 -1.06 17.88
CA ARG A 577 -20.22 -1.89 18.84
C ARG A 577 -18.72 -1.88 18.58
N ARG A 578 -18.27 -2.02 17.32
CA ARG A 578 -16.84 -1.90 16.96
C ARG A 578 -16.28 -0.53 17.30
N TYR A 579 -17.03 0.53 16.98
CA TYR A 579 -16.63 1.91 17.25
C TYR A 579 -16.52 2.21 18.75
N LEU A 580 -17.46 1.74 19.58
CA LEU A 580 -17.40 1.84 21.04
C LEU A 580 -16.13 1.20 21.59
N ARG A 581 -15.80 -0.01 21.13
CA ARG A 581 -14.58 -0.74 21.54
C ARG A 581 -13.31 -0.02 21.12
N ALA A 582 -13.22 0.38 19.86
CA ALA A 582 -12.06 1.13 19.35
C ALA A 582 -11.84 2.42 20.15
N ARG A 583 -12.92 3.10 20.56
CA ARG A 583 -12.84 4.29 21.41
C ARG A 583 -12.37 3.96 22.84
N ALA A 584 -12.85 2.87 23.43
CA ALA A 584 -12.39 2.41 24.73
C ALA A 584 -10.89 2.02 24.69
N GLU A 585 -10.46 1.30 23.65
CA GLU A 585 -9.06 0.95 23.43
C GLU A 585 -8.17 2.18 23.19
N ALA A 586 -8.66 3.18 22.45
CA ALA A 586 -7.97 4.45 22.26
C ALA A 586 -7.81 5.25 23.57
N LEU A 587 -8.81 5.22 24.46
CA LEU A 587 -8.70 5.81 25.80
C LEU A 587 -7.64 5.08 26.64
N ARG A 588 -7.62 3.74 26.58
CA ARG A 588 -6.58 2.95 27.26
C ARG A 588 -5.19 3.25 26.70
N SER A 589 -5.01 3.30 25.38
CA SER A 589 -3.71 3.60 24.77
C SER A 589 -3.22 5.02 25.09
N ALA A 590 -4.13 5.96 25.36
CA ALA A 590 -3.83 7.30 25.88
C ALA A 590 -3.55 7.34 27.40
N GLY A 591 -3.48 6.19 28.08
CA GLY A 591 -3.26 6.09 29.53
C GLY A 591 -4.49 6.33 30.40
N GLN A 592 -5.69 6.43 29.81
CA GLN A 592 -6.96 6.70 30.50
C GLN A 592 -7.83 5.45 30.64
N GLU A 593 -7.25 4.35 31.10
CA GLU A 593 -7.95 3.07 31.24
C GLU A 593 -9.22 3.12 32.12
N PRO A 594 -9.25 3.81 33.29
CA PRO A 594 -10.49 3.95 34.06
C PRO A 594 -11.63 4.60 33.26
N ALA A 595 -11.31 5.56 32.39
CA ALA A 595 -12.29 6.20 31.52
C ALA A 595 -12.76 5.24 30.41
N ALA A 596 -11.87 4.39 29.89
CA ALA A 596 -12.22 3.34 28.93
C ALA A 596 -13.19 2.32 29.53
N ILE A 597 -12.91 1.85 30.76
CA ILE A 597 -13.78 0.91 31.49
C ILE A 597 -15.13 1.57 31.78
N ALA A 598 -15.13 2.82 32.25
CA ALA A 598 -16.35 3.58 32.52
C ALA A 598 -17.20 3.79 31.25
N LEU A 599 -16.57 3.97 30.07
CA LEU A 599 -17.27 4.07 28.79
C LEU A 599 -18.04 2.79 28.47
N LEU A 600 -17.40 1.62 28.59
CA LEU A 600 -18.04 0.32 28.35
C LEU A 600 -19.17 0.05 29.36
N GLN A 601 -18.96 0.39 30.63
CA GLN A 601 -19.96 0.24 31.68
C GLN A 601 -21.15 1.18 31.50
N ARG A 602 -20.92 2.44 31.10
CA ARG A 602 -21.99 3.41 30.86
C ARG A 602 -22.92 2.97 29.75
N GLU A 603 -22.39 2.42 28.66
CA GLU A 603 -23.20 1.94 27.54
C GLU A 603 -24.04 0.72 27.92
N ALA A 604 -23.53 -0.16 28.79
CA ALA A 604 -24.29 -1.26 29.36
C ALA A 604 -25.39 -0.79 30.34
N GLY A 605 -25.22 0.39 30.95
CA GLY A 605 -26.18 0.95 31.91
C GLY A 605 -26.37 0.06 33.14
N THR A 606 -27.61 -0.32 33.43
CA THR A 606 -27.95 -1.29 34.50
C THR A 606 -27.93 -2.74 34.04
N ALA A 607 -27.76 -2.99 32.74
CA ALA A 607 -27.66 -4.34 32.21
C ALA A 607 -26.28 -4.93 32.53
N PRO A 608 -26.17 -6.26 32.69
CA PRO A 608 -24.87 -6.90 32.82
C PRO A 608 -23.99 -6.63 31.58
N LEU A 609 -22.71 -6.29 31.79
CA LEU A 609 -21.75 -6.06 30.70
C LEU A 609 -21.76 -7.22 29.69
N PRO A 610 -21.74 -6.95 28.38
CA PRO A 610 -21.57 -8.00 27.36
C PRO A 610 -20.37 -8.90 27.65
N GLN A 611 -20.46 -10.18 27.30
CA GLN A 611 -19.43 -11.18 27.59
C GLN A 611 -18.05 -10.76 27.07
N ASP A 612 -17.99 -10.28 25.82
CA ASP A 612 -16.74 -9.82 25.23
C ASP A 612 -16.15 -8.61 25.97
N ASP A 613 -16.98 -7.73 26.56
CA ASP A 613 -16.52 -6.55 27.29
C ASP A 613 -15.92 -6.97 28.64
N LEU A 614 -16.50 -8.00 29.28
CA LEU A 614 -15.92 -8.62 30.49
C LEU A 614 -14.54 -9.20 30.19
N LEU A 615 -14.39 -9.94 29.08
CA LEU A 615 -13.10 -10.53 28.69
C LEU A 615 -12.05 -9.45 28.38
N LEU A 616 -12.45 -8.40 27.66
CA LEU A 616 -11.56 -7.29 27.36
C LEU A 616 -11.05 -6.61 28.64
N ILE A 617 -11.94 -6.31 29.59
CA ILE A 617 -11.57 -5.69 30.88
C ILE A 617 -10.74 -6.66 31.74
N ALA A 618 -10.98 -7.98 31.65
CA ALA A 618 -10.19 -8.99 32.35
C ALA A 618 -8.75 -9.07 31.79
N ASP A 619 -8.60 -9.10 30.46
CA ASP A 619 -7.30 -9.05 29.79
C ASP A 619 -6.56 -7.76 30.14
N TRP A 620 -7.27 -6.65 30.25
CA TRP A 620 -6.73 -5.37 30.68
C TRP A 620 -6.19 -5.41 32.11
N ALA A 621 -6.91 -6.05 33.04
CA ALA A 621 -6.47 -6.28 34.40
C ALA A 621 -5.24 -7.21 34.45
N GLN A 622 -5.21 -8.26 33.63
CA GLN A 622 -4.06 -9.17 33.53
C GLN A 622 -2.80 -8.43 33.03
N GLN A 623 -2.92 -7.58 32.02
CA GLN A 623 -1.79 -6.81 31.47
C GLN A 623 -1.20 -5.78 32.44
N ARG A 624 -1.98 -5.29 33.41
CA ARG A 624 -1.48 -4.42 34.50
C ARG A 624 -1.05 -5.21 35.75
N ASN A 625 -0.91 -6.54 35.64
CA ASN A 625 -0.57 -7.47 36.72
C ASN A 625 -1.59 -7.54 37.88
N ASP A 626 -2.84 -7.11 37.65
CA ASP A 626 -3.95 -7.21 38.61
C ASP A 626 -4.72 -8.53 38.40
N HIS A 627 -4.02 -9.64 38.68
CA HIS A 627 -4.54 -10.99 38.44
C HIS A 627 -5.75 -11.34 39.31
N ARG A 628 -5.94 -10.67 40.45
CA ARG A 628 -7.11 -10.89 41.32
C ARG A 628 -8.38 -10.33 40.69
N GLU A 629 -8.33 -9.12 40.14
CA GLU A 629 -9.46 -8.54 39.43
C GLU A 629 -9.75 -9.30 38.12
N ALA A 630 -8.70 -9.70 37.40
CA ALA A 630 -8.84 -10.55 36.22
C ALA A 630 -9.59 -11.86 36.53
N LEU A 631 -9.21 -12.56 37.61
CA LEU A 631 -9.92 -13.77 38.08
C LEU A 631 -11.41 -13.50 38.39
N ARG A 632 -11.73 -12.36 39.02
CA ARG A 632 -13.12 -11.98 39.32
C ARG A 632 -13.94 -11.77 38.05
N LEU A 633 -13.35 -11.16 37.03
CA LEU A 633 -14.00 -10.89 35.75
C LEU A 633 -14.14 -12.14 34.89
N TYR A 634 -13.11 -12.99 34.81
CA TYR A 634 -13.19 -14.30 34.15
C TYR A 634 -14.22 -15.20 34.84
N ALA A 635 -14.31 -15.20 36.17
CA ALA A 635 -15.34 -15.94 36.89
C ALA A 635 -16.76 -15.48 36.52
N GLN A 636 -16.99 -14.18 36.34
CA GLN A 636 -18.28 -13.66 35.86
C GLN A 636 -18.58 -14.08 34.41
N ALA A 637 -17.58 -14.09 33.53
CA ALA A 637 -17.74 -14.59 32.17
C ALA A 637 -18.11 -16.10 32.18
N LEU A 638 -17.42 -16.90 33.00
CA LEU A 638 -17.65 -18.34 33.15
C LEU A 638 -18.97 -18.71 33.83
N GLN A 639 -19.55 -17.81 34.64
CA GLN A 639 -20.91 -18.00 35.18
C GLN A 639 -21.99 -17.97 34.09
N ARG A 640 -21.75 -17.20 33.01
CA ARG A 640 -22.69 -17.10 31.89
C ARG A 640 -22.47 -18.22 30.87
N ASP A 641 -21.20 -18.47 30.56
CA ASP A 641 -20.79 -19.54 29.65
C ASP A 641 -19.62 -20.31 30.27
N PRO A 642 -19.90 -21.44 30.95
CA PRO A 642 -18.87 -22.27 31.55
C PRO A 642 -17.88 -22.84 30.53
N ALA A 643 -18.22 -22.90 29.24
CA ALA A 643 -17.38 -23.47 28.19
C ALA A 643 -16.51 -22.42 27.47
N GLN A 644 -16.61 -21.14 27.83
CA GLN A 644 -15.86 -20.05 27.21
C GLN A 644 -14.33 -20.26 27.37
N ALA A 645 -13.67 -20.66 26.29
CA ALA A 645 -12.24 -20.98 26.23
C ALA A 645 -11.30 -19.82 26.63
N ASP A 646 -11.48 -18.58 26.16
CA ASP A 646 -10.58 -17.47 26.54
C ASP A 646 -10.69 -17.14 28.04
N ALA A 647 -11.89 -17.22 28.62
CA ALA A 647 -12.10 -17.00 30.04
C ALA A 647 -11.43 -18.09 30.90
N ARG A 648 -11.53 -19.36 30.47
CA ARG A 648 -10.83 -20.48 31.13
C ARG A 648 -9.32 -20.31 31.05
N LEU A 649 -8.79 -19.98 29.87
CA LEU A 649 -7.36 -19.78 29.67
C LEU A 649 -6.84 -18.58 30.46
N GLY A 650 -7.52 -17.44 30.44
CA GLY A 650 -7.16 -16.26 31.24
C GLY A 650 -7.22 -16.52 32.75
N GLN A 651 -8.16 -17.35 33.21
CA GLN A 651 -8.22 -17.81 34.60
C GLN A 651 -6.99 -18.66 34.97
N ILE A 652 -6.61 -19.61 34.09
CA ILE A 652 -5.42 -20.45 34.26
C ILE A 652 -4.14 -19.61 34.30
N GLU A 653 -3.98 -18.67 33.36
CA GLU A 653 -2.83 -17.76 33.31
C GLU A 653 -2.75 -16.86 34.55
N SER A 654 -3.90 -16.38 35.04
CA SER A 654 -3.95 -15.58 36.27
C SER A 654 -3.56 -16.39 37.51
N TRP A 655 -3.95 -17.67 37.60
CA TRP A 655 -3.47 -18.57 38.66
C TRP A 655 -1.97 -18.82 38.56
N LEU A 656 -1.45 -19.05 37.35
CA LEU A 656 -0.01 -19.20 37.13
C LEU A 656 0.78 -17.97 37.58
N ALA A 657 0.30 -16.78 37.25
CA ALA A 657 0.94 -15.53 37.67
C ALA A 657 0.89 -15.29 39.19
N LEU A 658 -0.14 -15.80 39.87
CA LEU A 658 -0.25 -15.78 41.34
C LEU A 658 0.53 -16.91 42.04
N GLY A 659 1.20 -17.79 41.29
CA GLY A 659 1.91 -18.96 41.84
C GLY A 659 1.00 -20.13 42.24
N GLU A 660 -0.29 -20.09 41.91
CA GLU A 660 -1.28 -21.15 42.14
C GLU A 660 -1.15 -22.28 41.08
N THR A 661 0.07 -22.76 40.81
CA THR A 661 0.37 -23.71 39.72
C THR A 661 -0.39 -25.03 39.84
N ALA A 662 -0.64 -25.50 41.06
CA ALA A 662 -1.42 -26.72 41.30
C ALA A 662 -2.87 -26.58 40.82
N ARG A 663 -3.47 -25.39 41.02
CA ARG A 663 -4.85 -25.09 40.62
C ARG A 663 -4.95 -24.92 39.10
N ALA A 664 -3.99 -24.22 38.50
CA ALA A 664 -3.85 -24.12 37.05
C ALA A 664 -3.72 -25.51 36.39
N ARG A 665 -2.88 -26.38 36.96
CA ARG A 665 -2.72 -27.77 36.48
C ARG A 665 -4.03 -28.55 36.55
N GLN A 666 -4.72 -28.47 37.68
CA GLN A 666 -6.00 -29.15 37.87
C GLN A 666 -7.04 -28.69 36.83
N ALA A 667 -7.15 -27.37 36.59
CA ALA A 667 -8.10 -26.83 35.62
C ALA A 667 -7.80 -27.30 34.19
N LEU A 668 -6.53 -27.29 33.78
CA LEU A 668 -6.10 -27.82 32.47
C LEU A 668 -6.42 -29.32 32.33
N GLN A 669 -6.27 -30.11 33.39
CA GLN A 669 -6.58 -31.55 33.38
C GLN A 669 -8.09 -31.85 33.40
N GLN A 670 -8.90 -31.02 34.04
CA GLN A 670 -10.35 -31.21 34.15
C GLN A 670 -11.11 -30.84 32.87
N GLY A 671 -10.56 -29.94 32.05
CA GLY A 671 -11.17 -29.58 30.78
C GLY A 671 -10.38 -28.50 30.05
N GLU A 672 -9.49 -28.95 29.17
CA GLU A 672 -8.64 -28.10 28.35
C GLU A 672 -9.45 -27.13 27.47
N PRO A 673 -9.18 -25.81 27.52
CA PRO A 673 -9.82 -24.83 26.65
C PRO A 673 -9.65 -25.18 25.17
N GLN A 674 -10.75 -25.21 24.41
CA GLN A 674 -10.75 -25.53 22.99
C GLN A 674 -10.80 -24.25 22.17
N PHE A 675 -9.89 -24.12 21.21
CA PHE A 675 -9.80 -22.96 20.32
C PHE A 675 -9.87 -23.41 18.87
N ALA A 676 -10.49 -22.60 18.01
CA ALA A 676 -10.56 -22.86 16.58
C ALA A 676 -9.16 -22.84 15.95
N ALA A 677 -9.00 -23.48 14.79
CA ALA A 677 -7.68 -23.66 14.16
C ALA A 677 -7.00 -22.32 13.85
N GLU A 678 -7.79 -21.31 13.48
CA GLU A 678 -7.39 -19.94 13.19
C GLU A 678 -6.95 -19.12 14.43
N GLN A 679 -7.30 -19.54 15.65
CA GLN A 679 -6.96 -18.83 16.89
C GLN A 679 -5.55 -19.21 17.41
N ILE A 680 -4.55 -19.01 16.56
CA ILE A 680 -3.16 -19.44 16.79
C ILE A 680 -2.58 -18.87 18.09
N ASN A 681 -2.82 -17.59 18.37
CA ASN A 681 -2.30 -16.96 19.59
C ASN A 681 -2.90 -17.57 20.88
N ALA A 682 -4.19 -17.95 20.87
CA ALA A 682 -4.83 -18.58 22.02
C ALA A 682 -4.28 -20.00 22.24
N ARG A 683 -4.09 -20.77 21.16
CA ARG A 683 -3.45 -22.09 21.20
C ARG A 683 -1.98 -22.02 21.65
N ARG A 684 -1.24 -20.99 21.23
CA ARG A 684 0.12 -20.69 21.71
C ARG A 684 0.14 -20.42 23.22
N ARG A 685 -0.75 -19.56 23.71
CA ARG A 685 -0.92 -19.24 25.13
C ARG A 685 -1.26 -20.48 25.95
N LEU A 686 -2.14 -21.34 25.45
CA LEU A 686 -2.48 -22.63 26.07
C LEU A 686 -1.25 -23.56 26.16
N ALA A 687 -0.45 -23.67 25.09
CA ALA A 687 0.78 -24.44 25.11
C ALA A 687 1.78 -23.90 26.15
N ASN A 688 1.91 -22.56 26.28
CA ASN A 688 2.70 -21.94 27.34
C ASN A 688 2.17 -22.26 28.74
N ALA A 689 0.84 -22.28 28.93
CA ALA A 689 0.23 -22.67 30.21
C ALA A 689 0.57 -24.13 30.57
N TRP A 690 0.55 -25.06 29.60
CA TRP A 690 1.01 -26.43 29.81
C TRP A 690 2.48 -26.51 30.23
N ALA A 691 3.36 -25.74 29.60
CA ALA A 691 4.77 -25.67 30.00
C ALA A 691 4.91 -25.15 31.43
N ALA A 692 4.16 -24.10 31.80
CA ALA A 692 4.21 -23.47 33.11
C ALA A 692 3.70 -24.37 34.25
N VAL A 693 2.77 -25.31 33.98
CA VAL A 693 2.33 -26.32 34.96
C VAL A 693 3.24 -27.53 35.06
N GLY A 694 4.38 -27.56 34.36
CA GLY A 694 5.36 -28.65 34.40
C GLY A 694 5.12 -29.75 33.37
N GLU A 695 4.36 -29.48 32.30
CA GLU A 695 4.10 -30.42 31.19
C GLU A 695 4.75 -29.95 29.87
N PRO A 696 6.08 -29.74 29.81
CA PRO A 696 6.75 -29.17 28.64
C PRO A 696 6.74 -30.09 27.42
N GLN A 697 6.48 -31.39 27.59
CA GLN A 697 6.32 -32.32 26.46
C GLN A 697 5.02 -32.04 25.69
N ARG A 698 3.91 -31.81 26.40
CA ARG A 698 2.62 -31.45 25.78
C ARG A 698 2.72 -30.10 25.08
N ALA A 699 3.32 -29.12 25.75
CA ALA A 699 3.57 -27.80 25.15
C ALA A 699 4.36 -27.92 23.84
N ARG A 700 5.47 -28.67 23.82
CA ARG A 700 6.28 -28.89 22.61
C ARG A 700 5.49 -29.55 21.49
N ALA A 701 4.66 -30.55 21.78
CA ALA A 701 3.82 -31.18 20.76
C ALA A 701 2.81 -30.19 20.15
N GLN A 702 2.17 -29.36 20.98
CA GLN A 702 1.25 -28.32 20.51
C GLN A 702 1.98 -27.25 19.68
N PHE A 703 3.14 -26.78 20.11
CA PHE A 703 3.96 -25.82 19.35
C PHE A 703 4.43 -26.39 18.00
N ALA A 704 4.83 -27.67 17.96
CA ALA A 704 5.21 -28.33 16.71
C ALA A 704 4.05 -28.38 15.72
N GLN A 705 2.83 -28.69 16.20
CA GLN A 705 1.63 -28.65 15.38
C GLN A 705 1.33 -27.22 14.87
N LEU A 706 1.34 -26.23 15.77
CA LEU A 706 1.11 -24.82 15.40
C LEU A 706 2.11 -24.32 14.36
N ALA A 707 3.39 -24.68 14.50
CA ALA A 707 4.43 -24.30 13.55
C ALA A 707 4.22 -24.89 12.14
N THR A 708 3.52 -26.03 12.01
CA THR A 708 3.16 -26.61 10.69
C THR A 708 1.89 -26.02 10.08
N GLU A 709 0.96 -25.56 10.92
CA GLU A 709 -0.32 -24.99 10.49
C GLU A 709 -0.21 -23.50 10.14
N GLN A 710 0.79 -22.81 10.71
CA GLN A 710 1.04 -21.40 10.50
C GLN A 710 1.42 -21.09 9.05
N ARG A 711 0.63 -20.23 8.38
CA ARG A 711 0.89 -19.78 7.00
C ARG A 711 1.44 -18.36 6.88
N ALA A 712 1.31 -17.55 7.94
CA ALA A 712 1.77 -16.17 8.00
C ALA A 712 2.94 -16.01 8.99
N PRO A 713 3.79 -14.98 8.87
CA PRO A 713 4.83 -14.69 9.87
C PRO A 713 4.26 -14.54 11.30
N ASP A 714 4.85 -15.21 12.29
CA ASP A 714 4.48 -15.08 13.72
C ASP A 714 5.72 -15.24 14.62
N ALA A 715 6.35 -14.10 14.92
CA ALA A 715 7.54 -14.04 15.74
C ALA A 715 7.35 -14.55 17.17
N LEU A 716 6.15 -14.39 17.75
CA LEU A 716 5.88 -14.81 19.13
C LEU A 716 5.78 -16.33 19.25
N LEU A 717 5.10 -16.96 18.29
CA LEU A 717 5.03 -18.42 18.20
C LEU A 717 6.43 -19.03 18.12
N HIS A 718 7.26 -18.54 17.19
CA HIS A 718 8.60 -19.06 16.98
C HIS A 718 9.53 -18.81 18.17
N ARG A 719 9.43 -17.65 18.84
CA ARG A 719 10.18 -17.37 20.08
C ARG A 719 9.85 -18.36 21.19
N ASP A 720 8.57 -18.53 21.50
CA ASP A 720 8.15 -19.36 22.62
C ASP A 720 8.46 -20.84 22.37
N HIS A 721 8.31 -21.28 21.11
CA HIS A 721 8.77 -22.60 20.69
C HIS A 721 10.29 -22.77 20.91
N ALA A 722 11.09 -21.77 20.52
CA ALA A 722 12.54 -21.80 20.70
C ALA A 722 12.93 -21.93 22.18
N ARG A 723 12.25 -21.21 23.09
CA ARG A 723 12.49 -21.31 24.55
C ARG A 723 12.30 -22.72 25.09
N LEU A 724 11.28 -23.44 24.63
CA LEU A 724 11.04 -24.83 25.02
C LEU A 724 12.08 -25.80 24.48
N LEU A 725 12.72 -25.46 23.36
CA LEU A 725 13.78 -26.26 22.75
C LEU A 725 15.18 -25.91 23.28
N ALA A 726 15.38 -24.72 23.85
CA ALA A 726 16.70 -24.17 24.16
C ALA A 726 17.57 -25.04 25.08
N SER A 727 16.97 -25.85 25.96
CA SER A 727 17.69 -26.74 26.89
C SER A 727 17.92 -28.15 26.38
N ILE A 728 17.21 -28.58 25.32
CA ILE A 728 17.19 -29.98 24.84
C ILE A 728 17.64 -30.13 23.39
N GLN A 729 17.37 -29.13 22.55
CA GLN A 729 17.66 -29.09 21.12
C GLN A 729 18.10 -27.65 20.75
N PRO A 730 19.23 -27.18 21.31
CA PRO A 730 19.65 -25.78 21.20
C PRO A 730 19.82 -25.31 19.75
N GLN A 731 20.29 -26.17 18.86
CA GLN A 731 20.42 -25.84 17.44
C GLN A 731 19.06 -25.58 16.77
N ARG A 732 18.04 -26.41 17.06
CA ARG A 732 16.67 -26.17 16.57
C ARG A 732 16.01 -24.95 17.23
N ALA A 733 16.41 -24.64 18.46
CA ALA A 733 15.99 -23.41 19.11
C ALA A 733 16.58 -22.18 18.39
N LEU A 734 17.86 -22.20 18.01
CA LEU A 734 18.48 -21.15 17.20
C LEU A 734 17.81 -21.02 15.82
N ASP A 735 17.46 -22.13 15.16
CA ASP A 735 16.70 -22.10 13.90
C ASP A 735 15.32 -21.43 14.09
N SER A 736 14.65 -21.73 15.20
CA SER A 736 13.36 -21.14 15.54
C SER A 736 13.49 -19.66 15.88
N TYR A 737 14.53 -19.24 16.60
CA TYR A 737 14.81 -17.83 16.84
C TYR A 737 15.16 -17.07 15.56
N ALA A 738 15.90 -17.68 14.62
CA ALA A 738 16.20 -17.06 13.33
C ALA A 738 14.93 -16.78 12.52
N ARG A 739 13.96 -17.71 12.54
CA ARG A 739 12.62 -17.48 11.96
C ARG A 739 11.87 -16.37 12.69
N ALA A 740 11.86 -16.40 14.02
CA ALA A 740 11.21 -15.36 14.84
C ALA A 740 11.79 -13.95 14.57
N MET A 741 13.11 -13.85 14.40
CA MET A 741 13.79 -12.61 14.05
C MET A 741 13.47 -12.17 12.61
N GLY A 742 13.35 -13.10 11.66
CA GLY A 742 12.86 -12.81 10.31
C GLY A 742 11.43 -12.25 10.33
N ASP A 743 10.53 -12.89 11.05
CA ASP A 743 9.12 -12.47 11.20
C ASP A 743 8.98 -11.11 11.90
N ALA A 744 9.90 -10.79 12.82
CA ALA A 744 9.96 -9.49 13.50
C ALA A 744 10.65 -8.37 12.66
N GLY A 745 11.11 -8.68 11.45
CA GLY A 745 11.81 -7.76 10.55
C GLY A 745 13.24 -7.44 10.98
N LEU A 746 13.86 -8.29 11.80
CA LEU A 746 15.25 -8.16 12.26
C LEU A 746 16.26 -8.83 11.32
N LEU A 747 15.80 -9.78 10.49
CA LEU A 747 16.62 -10.50 9.50
C LEU A 747 15.97 -10.43 8.11
N ALA A 748 16.80 -10.42 7.06
CA ALA A 748 16.32 -10.53 5.69
C ALA A 748 15.77 -11.95 5.42
N PRO A 749 14.76 -12.13 4.55
CA PRO A 749 14.10 -13.44 4.34
C PRO A 749 15.02 -14.59 3.94
N GLY A 750 16.12 -14.31 3.23
CA GLY A 750 17.13 -15.31 2.86
C GLY A 750 18.06 -15.72 4.02
N ALA A 751 18.28 -14.85 5.00
CA ALA A 751 19.13 -15.10 6.16
C ALA A 751 18.44 -15.96 7.24
N SER A 752 17.10 -15.90 7.31
CA SER A 752 16.31 -16.69 8.27
C SER A 752 16.04 -18.14 7.84
N SER A 753 16.07 -18.44 6.53
CA SER A 753 15.70 -19.77 6.01
C SER A 753 16.85 -20.80 6.06
N LEU A 754 18.10 -20.36 5.89
CA LEU A 754 19.31 -21.20 5.97
C LEU A 754 20.10 -21.00 7.28
N ARG A 755 19.63 -20.13 8.17
CA ARG A 755 20.32 -19.64 9.38
C ARG A 755 21.74 -19.13 9.08
N ASP A 756 21.84 -17.90 8.60
CA ASP A 756 23.11 -17.17 8.55
C ASP A 756 23.50 -16.73 9.98
N ASP A 757 24.39 -17.49 10.61
CA ASP A 757 24.81 -17.28 11.99
C ASP A 757 25.54 -15.94 12.22
N ARG A 758 26.23 -15.42 11.20
CA ARG A 758 26.86 -14.09 11.27
C ARG A 758 25.79 -13.00 11.29
N ALA A 759 24.79 -13.10 10.41
CA ALA A 759 23.66 -12.16 10.40
C ALA A 759 22.80 -12.27 11.67
N LEU A 760 22.56 -13.49 12.16
CA LEU A 760 21.79 -13.77 13.37
C LEU A 760 22.43 -13.15 14.61
N THR A 761 23.73 -13.39 14.81
CA THR A 761 24.46 -12.80 15.95
C THR A 761 24.58 -11.29 15.81
N MET A 762 24.82 -10.74 14.61
CA MET A 762 24.78 -9.29 14.41
C MET A 762 23.40 -8.69 14.74
N ALA A 763 22.32 -9.39 14.38
CA ALA A 763 20.95 -9.00 14.71
C ALA A 763 20.59 -9.20 16.19
N SER A 764 21.40 -9.91 17.00
CA SER A 764 21.18 -10.05 18.45
C SER A 764 21.66 -8.84 19.26
N ARG A 765 22.34 -7.87 18.64
CA ARG A 765 22.82 -6.66 19.34
C ARG A 765 21.67 -5.83 19.91
N ALA A 766 21.64 -5.68 21.23
CA ALA A 766 20.66 -4.89 21.97
C ALA A 766 20.57 -3.42 21.51
N ARG A 767 19.35 -2.85 21.48
CA ARG A 767 19.09 -1.43 21.20
C ARG A 767 18.11 -0.84 22.22
N ASP A 768 18.28 0.44 22.55
CA ASP A 768 17.43 1.13 23.52
C ASP A 768 15.98 1.30 23.04
N GLU A 769 15.81 1.52 21.74
CA GLU A 769 14.52 1.72 21.06
C GLU A 769 13.70 0.44 20.83
N ASP A 770 14.26 -0.74 21.14
CA ASP A 770 13.55 -2.00 20.95
C ASP A 770 12.29 -2.08 21.83
N ASP A 771 11.19 -2.53 21.24
CA ASP A 771 10.05 -3.03 22.01
C ASP A 771 10.42 -4.29 22.80
N TRP A 772 9.50 -4.72 23.67
CA TRP A 772 9.70 -5.88 24.54
C TRP A 772 10.01 -7.18 23.78
N LEU A 773 9.43 -7.38 22.58
CA LEU A 773 9.59 -8.61 21.79
C LEU A 773 10.96 -8.64 21.12
N ARG A 774 11.35 -7.54 20.45
CA ARG A 774 12.67 -7.42 19.82
C ARG A 774 13.78 -7.53 20.85
N ARG A 775 13.63 -6.87 22.00
CA ARG A 775 14.57 -6.96 23.12
C ARG A 775 14.70 -8.40 23.63
N SER A 776 13.57 -9.10 23.80
CA SER A 776 13.53 -10.50 24.20
C SER A 776 14.24 -11.40 23.18
N LEU A 777 13.93 -11.27 21.88
CA LEU A 777 14.56 -12.08 20.83
C LEU A 777 16.07 -11.90 20.79
N ARG A 778 16.53 -10.64 20.83
CA ARG A 778 17.95 -10.29 20.86
C ARG A 778 18.65 -10.93 22.06
N SER A 779 18.09 -10.75 23.27
CA SER A 779 18.65 -11.30 24.50
C SER A 779 18.69 -12.83 24.51
N ASP A 780 17.61 -13.47 24.07
CA ASP A 780 17.48 -14.93 24.05
C ASP A 780 18.49 -15.55 23.07
N VAL A 781 18.65 -14.97 21.87
CA VAL A 781 19.64 -15.40 20.88
C VAL A 781 21.06 -15.14 21.37
N ASP A 782 21.36 -13.94 21.87
CA ASP A 782 22.68 -13.57 22.39
C ASP A 782 23.14 -14.54 23.50
N SER A 783 22.24 -14.88 24.42
CA SER A 783 22.51 -15.78 25.54
C SER A 783 22.66 -17.25 25.11
N LEU A 784 21.72 -17.76 24.30
CA LEU A 784 21.78 -19.14 23.81
C LEU A 784 22.99 -19.36 22.90
N TYR A 785 23.25 -18.45 21.96
CA TYR A 785 24.35 -18.59 21.02
C TYR A 785 25.71 -18.57 21.74
N GLN A 786 25.92 -17.64 22.69
CA GLN A 786 27.16 -17.62 23.48
C GLN A 786 27.31 -18.85 24.38
N ARG A 787 26.21 -19.39 24.93
CA ARG A 787 26.27 -20.60 25.76
C ARG A 787 26.73 -21.81 24.93
N GLU A 788 26.21 -21.93 23.72
CA GLU A 788 26.43 -23.07 22.83
C GLU A 788 27.71 -22.95 21.98
N ASN A 789 28.29 -21.76 21.86
CA ASN A 789 29.52 -21.53 21.10
C ASN A 789 30.76 -21.88 21.96
N PRO A 790 31.52 -22.93 21.61
CA PRO A 790 32.76 -23.25 22.32
C PRO A 790 33.78 -22.11 22.19
N THR A 791 34.56 -21.88 23.24
CA THR A 791 35.61 -20.85 23.22
C THR A 791 36.93 -21.37 23.76
N LEU A 792 38.03 -20.92 23.15
CA LEU A 792 39.38 -21.10 23.66
C LEU A 792 39.93 -19.74 24.06
N ARG A 793 40.44 -19.63 25.28
CA ARG A 793 40.98 -18.38 25.85
C ARG A 793 42.39 -18.61 26.32
N VAL A 794 43.29 -17.71 25.94
CA VAL A 794 44.67 -17.65 26.42
C VAL A 794 44.88 -16.29 27.06
N GLN A 795 45.39 -16.26 28.29
CA GLN A 795 45.68 -15.03 29.01
C GLN A 795 47.06 -15.12 29.65
N HIS A 796 47.79 -14.02 29.65
CA HIS A 796 48.96 -13.82 30.49
C HIS A 796 48.67 -12.66 31.45
N ASP A 797 48.84 -12.90 32.75
CA ASP A 797 48.68 -11.93 33.83
C ASP A 797 50.01 -11.76 34.57
N TYR A 798 50.43 -10.51 34.73
CA TYR A 798 51.62 -10.12 35.48
C TYR A 798 51.19 -9.29 36.69
N ALA A 799 51.41 -9.83 37.87
CA ALA A 799 51.10 -9.18 39.13
C ALA A 799 52.37 -8.75 39.87
N TRP A 800 52.37 -7.55 40.43
CA TRP A 800 53.50 -7.01 41.19
C TRP A 800 53.02 -6.14 42.35
N ARG A 801 53.82 -6.08 43.41
CA ARG A 801 53.57 -5.20 44.55
C ARG A 801 54.33 -3.87 44.42
N SER A 802 53.78 -2.81 45.01
CA SER A 802 54.36 -1.46 44.96
C SER A 802 54.29 -0.71 46.30
N ASP A 803 53.98 -1.43 47.37
CA ASP A 803 53.86 -0.98 48.76
C ASP A 803 55.01 -1.54 49.61
N ASP A 804 54.92 -1.52 50.94
CA ASP A 804 55.99 -1.97 51.86
C ASP A 804 56.40 -3.44 51.57
N VAL A 805 57.51 -3.61 50.85
CA VAL A 805 58.06 -4.90 50.41
C VAL A 805 59.41 -5.16 51.06
N THR A 806 59.63 -6.42 51.46
CA THR A 806 60.90 -6.92 51.99
C THR A 806 61.40 -8.04 51.06
N PRO A 807 62.58 -7.90 50.44
CA PRO A 807 63.17 -8.94 49.60
C PRO A 807 63.30 -10.29 50.32
N GLY A 808 62.97 -11.37 49.64
CA GLY A 808 62.93 -12.73 50.19
C GLY A 808 61.69 -13.05 51.03
N LEU A 809 60.83 -12.08 51.32
CA LEU A 809 59.59 -12.29 52.07
C LEU A 809 58.35 -11.90 51.26
N SER A 810 58.20 -10.60 51.03
CA SER A 810 56.95 -9.98 50.61
C SER A 810 57.06 -9.18 49.30
N ASP A 811 58.27 -9.05 48.75
CA ASP A 811 58.56 -8.48 47.42
C ASP A 811 58.15 -9.46 46.30
N LEU A 812 56.84 -9.71 46.19
CA LEU A 812 56.28 -10.73 45.32
C LEU A 812 55.98 -10.17 43.92
N THR A 813 56.52 -10.87 42.92
CA THR A 813 56.04 -10.83 41.55
C THR A 813 55.45 -12.19 41.16
N THR A 814 54.33 -12.17 40.44
CA THR A 814 53.64 -13.39 39.99
C THR A 814 53.36 -13.28 38.50
N GLN A 815 53.71 -14.31 37.74
CA GLN A 815 53.34 -14.46 36.34
C GLN A 815 52.41 -15.65 36.20
N THR A 816 51.23 -15.43 35.61
CA THR A 816 50.24 -16.48 35.40
C THR A 816 49.85 -16.56 33.93
N THR A 817 50.15 -17.68 33.29
CA THR A 817 49.69 -17.97 31.93
C THR A 817 48.55 -18.97 31.98
N ILE A 818 47.36 -18.54 31.56
CA ILE A 818 46.12 -19.32 31.63
C ILE A 818 45.72 -19.76 30.23
N VAL A 819 45.41 -21.04 30.08
CA VAL A 819 44.69 -21.58 28.92
C VAL A 819 43.40 -22.21 29.40
N GLN A 820 42.25 -21.74 28.88
CA GLN A 820 40.93 -22.27 29.20
C GLN A 820 40.15 -22.60 27.93
N ALA A 821 39.60 -23.82 27.90
CA ALA A 821 38.59 -24.22 26.92
C ALA A 821 37.22 -24.28 27.60
N ASP A 822 36.20 -23.71 26.97
CA ASP A 822 34.81 -23.71 27.40
C ASP A 822 33.94 -24.40 26.34
N TRP A 823 33.00 -25.24 26.76
CA TRP A 823 32.07 -25.93 25.85
C TRP A 823 30.69 -26.17 26.49
N PRO A 824 29.61 -26.24 25.69
CA PRO A 824 28.28 -26.52 26.22
C PRO A 824 28.18 -27.96 26.76
N LEU A 825 27.59 -28.10 27.96
CA LEU A 825 27.30 -29.39 28.57
C LEU A 825 26.08 -29.28 29.48
N ALA A 826 25.10 -30.18 29.33
CA ALA A 826 23.93 -30.31 30.21
C ALA A 826 23.17 -28.98 30.48
N GLY A 827 23.03 -28.12 29.45
CA GLY A 827 22.34 -26.83 29.57
C GLY A 827 23.14 -25.72 30.27
N GLY A 828 24.43 -25.95 30.53
CA GLY A 828 25.40 -24.98 31.03
C GLY A 828 26.68 -24.98 30.20
N GLN A 829 27.74 -24.39 30.73
CA GLN A 829 29.09 -24.40 30.16
C GLN A 829 30.04 -25.17 31.08
N ALA A 830 30.67 -26.21 30.56
CA ALA A 830 31.82 -26.84 31.18
C ALA A 830 33.10 -26.11 30.77
N PHE A 831 34.13 -26.17 31.61
CA PHE A 831 35.46 -25.68 31.28
C PHE A 831 36.55 -26.64 31.74
N ALA A 832 37.66 -26.64 31.02
CA ALA A 832 38.95 -27.17 31.46
C ALA A 832 39.99 -26.07 31.38
N ARG A 833 40.85 -26.00 32.38
CA ARG A 833 41.85 -24.96 32.53
C ARG A 833 43.20 -25.52 32.97
N VAL A 834 44.24 -24.96 32.37
CA VAL A 834 45.64 -25.11 32.81
C VAL A 834 46.19 -23.71 33.08
N GLU A 835 46.90 -23.55 34.20
CA GLU A 835 47.57 -22.30 34.57
C GLU A 835 49.04 -22.59 34.89
N GLN A 836 49.97 -22.00 34.15
CA GLN A 836 51.38 -21.95 34.56
C GLN A 836 51.55 -20.74 35.48
N VAL A 837 51.97 -20.98 36.72
CA VAL A 837 52.16 -19.96 37.74
C VAL A 837 53.64 -19.92 38.12
N ASP A 838 54.26 -18.76 38.03
CA ASP A 838 55.63 -18.48 38.44
C ASP A 838 55.61 -17.37 39.48
N MET A 839 56.15 -17.64 40.67
CA MET A 839 56.20 -16.70 41.80
C MET A 839 57.66 -16.46 42.21
N ASP A 840 58.03 -15.19 42.38
CA ASP A 840 59.34 -14.77 42.86
C ASP A 840 59.17 -13.70 43.95
N ALA A 841 59.60 -14.01 45.16
CA ALA A 841 59.56 -13.14 46.34
C ALA A 841 60.90 -12.41 46.58
N GLY A 842 61.84 -12.48 45.64
CA GLY A 842 63.15 -11.83 45.71
C GLY A 842 64.20 -12.66 46.45
N ARG A 843 65.31 -11.99 46.82
CA ARG A 843 66.43 -12.59 47.55
C ARG A 843 66.62 -11.88 48.88
N PHE A 844 66.91 -12.65 49.94
CA PHE A 844 67.23 -12.08 51.25
C PHE A 844 68.46 -11.17 51.20
N ASP A 845 68.47 -10.14 52.03
CA ASP A 845 69.63 -9.29 52.25
C ASP A 845 70.59 -10.00 53.20
N THR A 846 71.83 -10.21 52.74
CA THR A 846 72.82 -10.98 53.52
C THR A 846 73.92 -10.10 54.09
N ASP A 847 74.42 -10.47 55.27
CA ASP A 847 75.64 -9.92 55.83
C ASP A 847 76.91 -10.37 55.08
N ALA A 848 78.08 -9.95 55.55
CA ALA A 848 79.37 -10.30 54.95
C ALA A 848 79.69 -11.81 55.00
N ALA A 849 79.02 -12.57 55.88
CA ALA A 849 79.13 -14.03 55.97
C ALA A 849 78.12 -14.75 55.07
N GLY A 850 77.29 -14.02 54.31
CA GLY A 850 76.25 -14.58 53.46
C GLY A 850 75.02 -15.07 54.23
N LEU A 851 74.86 -14.61 55.48
CA LEU A 851 73.75 -14.97 56.36
C LEU A 851 72.70 -13.88 56.40
N HIS A 852 71.43 -14.28 56.50
CA HIS A 852 70.26 -13.41 56.61
C HIS A 852 69.60 -13.59 57.98
N THR A 853 68.98 -12.53 58.49
CA THR A 853 68.35 -12.49 59.83
C THR A 853 66.96 -11.85 59.82
N GLU A 854 66.34 -11.79 58.65
CA GLU A 854 64.95 -11.40 58.46
C GLU A 854 64.02 -12.39 59.19
N GLY A 855 62.80 -11.95 59.50
CA GLY A 855 61.79 -12.74 60.21
C GLY A 855 61.21 -13.90 59.40
N PHE A 856 62.06 -14.75 58.81
CA PHE A 856 61.73 -15.91 58.00
C PHE A 856 62.01 -17.20 58.75
N GLY A 857 61.04 -18.11 58.80
CA GLY A 857 61.22 -19.42 59.44
C GLY A 857 61.76 -19.27 60.86
N THR A 858 62.89 -19.91 61.16
CA THR A 858 63.63 -19.79 62.43
C THR A 858 65.01 -19.14 62.25
N CYS A 859 65.14 -18.26 61.25
CA CYS A 859 66.41 -17.60 60.91
C CYS A 859 66.71 -16.37 61.79
N ASN A 860 65.67 -15.72 62.31
CA ASN A 860 65.76 -14.71 63.37
C ASN A 860 65.28 -15.30 64.70
N PHE A 861 66.08 -16.19 65.28
CA PHE A 861 65.78 -16.84 66.56
C PHE A 861 66.59 -16.21 67.70
N GLN A 862 66.00 -15.20 68.35
CA GLN A 862 66.64 -14.38 69.38
C GLN A 862 65.67 -14.00 70.50
N GLY A 863 66.17 -13.82 71.72
CA GLY A 863 65.34 -13.50 72.89
C GLY A 863 66.18 -13.11 74.13
N ARG A 864 65.52 -12.92 75.27
CA ARG A 864 66.18 -12.74 76.57
C ARG A 864 65.99 -13.96 77.45
N ASP A 865 67.05 -14.47 78.07
CA ASP A 865 66.93 -15.59 79.00
C ASP A 865 66.20 -15.16 80.30
N SER A 866 65.95 -16.12 81.21
CA SER A 866 65.33 -15.85 82.52
C SER A 866 66.16 -14.93 83.44
N SER A 867 67.40 -14.60 83.07
CA SER A 867 68.24 -13.61 83.75
C SER A 867 68.20 -12.21 83.11
N GLY A 868 67.53 -12.08 81.96
CA GLY A 868 67.40 -10.84 81.19
C GLY A 868 68.51 -10.62 80.15
N SER A 869 69.45 -11.57 79.99
CA SER A 869 70.53 -11.50 79.01
C SER A 869 70.03 -11.79 77.60
N PHE A 870 70.41 -10.96 76.63
CA PHE A 870 69.99 -11.15 75.24
C PHE A 870 70.93 -12.11 74.51
N GLN A 871 70.38 -13.11 73.83
CA GLN A 871 71.12 -14.00 72.93
C GLN A 871 70.35 -14.26 71.64
N ALA A 872 71.10 -14.67 70.61
CA ALA A 872 70.58 -15.00 69.28
C ALA A 872 71.35 -16.17 68.69
N LEU A 873 70.65 -17.04 67.95
CA LEU A 873 71.30 -18.01 67.07
C LEU A 873 71.86 -17.29 65.82
N ALA A 874 72.89 -17.88 65.19
CA ALA A 874 73.44 -17.35 63.93
C ALA A 874 72.37 -17.32 62.82
N GLY A 875 72.41 -16.35 61.90
CA GLY A 875 71.45 -16.28 60.77
C GLY A 875 71.46 -17.50 59.85
N CYS A 876 70.53 -17.55 58.91
CA CYS A 876 70.46 -18.61 57.89
C CYS A 876 71.21 -18.22 56.62
N ALA A 877 71.68 -19.20 55.84
CA ALA A 877 72.24 -18.90 54.52
C ALA A 877 71.22 -18.18 53.62
N GLY A 878 71.68 -17.16 52.89
CA GLY A 878 70.89 -16.43 51.90
C GLY A 878 70.40 -17.31 50.74
N GLY A 879 69.53 -16.75 49.91
CA GLY A 879 68.97 -17.43 48.74
C GLY A 879 67.79 -16.66 48.14
N GLY A 880 67.42 -17.02 46.91
CA GLY A 880 66.18 -16.52 46.30
C GLY A 880 64.98 -17.36 46.68
N GLN A 881 63.86 -16.70 46.98
CA GLN A 881 62.58 -17.35 47.26
C GLN A 881 61.72 -17.33 46.00
N ARG A 882 61.60 -18.48 45.35
CA ARG A 882 60.81 -18.64 44.12
C ARG A 882 60.20 -20.03 44.04
N ASP A 883 59.04 -20.12 43.42
CA ASP A 883 58.38 -21.38 43.13
C ASP A 883 57.59 -21.27 41.82
N SER A 884 57.39 -22.40 41.13
CA SER A 884 56.72 -22.44 39.83
C SER A 884 56.02 -23.77 39.60
N GLY A 885 54.88 -23.75 38.93
CA GLY A 885 54.20 -24.99 38.57
C GLY A 885 52.96 -24.81 37.70
N ALA A 886 52.41 -25.94 37.26
CA ALA A 886 51.17 -25.98 36.49
C ALA A 886 49.98 -26.37 37.38
N ALA A 887 48.99 -25.50 37.49
CA ALA A 887 47.69 -25.79 38.10
C ALA A 887 46.70 -26.30 37.05
N PHE A 888 45.79 -27.16 37.48
CA PHE A 888 44.74 -27.75 36.66
C PHE A 888 43.40 -27.57 37.35
N ALA A 889 42.40 -27.15 36.59
CA ALA A 889 41.03 -27.03 37.08
C ALA A 889 40.02 -27.46 36.01
N VAL A 890 38.94 -28.08 36.47
CA VAL A 890 37.76 -28.36 35.66
C VAL A 890 36.54 -27.85 36.39
N GLY A 891 35.52 -27.46 35.65
CA GLY A 891 34.27 -27.04 36.26
C GLY A 891 33.13 -26.95 35.28
N TRP A 892 31.97 -26.59 35.82
CA TRP A 892 30.72 -26.46 35.09
C TRP A 892 29.86 -25.37 35.73
N ARG A 893 29.18 -24.57 34.92
CA ARG A 893 28.29 -23.52 35.39
C ARG A 893 27.04 -23.37 34.52
N ASN A 894 25.91 -23.07 35.15
CA ASN A 894 24.71 -22.56 34.48
C ASN A 894 24.14 -21.35 35.26
N GLU A 895 22.89 -20.98 35.00
CA GLU A 895 22.23 -19.83 35.65
C GLU A 895 22.00 -19.98 37.17
N ARG A 896 22.11 -21.20 37.72
CA ARG A 896 21.79 -21.48 39.14
C ARG A 896 22.91 -22.16 39.90
N LEU A 897 23.77 -22.93 39.25
CA LEU A 897 24.77 -23.77 39.89
C LEU A 897 26.10 -23.61 39.17
N ALA A 898 27.15 -23.35 39.92
CA ALA A 898 28.53 -23.44 39.47
C ALA A 898 29.29 -24.41 40.38
N VAL A 899 30.09 -25.28 39.76
CA VAL A 899 30.94 -26.26 40.46
C VAL A 899 32.31 -26.26 39.82
N ASP A 900 33.36 -26.25 40.63
CA ASP A 900 34.72 -26.45 40.14
C ASP A 900 35.55 -27.30 41.10
N LEU A 901 36.55 -27.96 40.52
CA LEU A 901 37.55 -28.75 41.22
C LEU A 901 38.89 -28.57 40.52
N GLY A 902 39.94 -28.35 41.30
CA GLY A 902 41.27 -28.19 40.78
C GLY A 902 42.33 -28.43 41.83
N ARG A 903 43.57 -28.20 41.43
CA ARG A 903 44.75 -28.40 42.27
C ARG A 903 45.64 -27.18 42.21
N SER A 904 46.30 -26.87 43.33
CA SER A 904 47.38 -25.89 43.34
C SER A 904 48.49 -26.32 42.35
N PRO A 905 49.32 -25.37 41.89
CA PRO A 905 50.38 -25.65 40.93
C PRO A 905 51.25 -26.86 41.30
N GLN A 906 51.39 -27.79 40.37
CA GLN A 906 52.29 -28.93 40.50
C GLN A 906 53.73 -28.44 40.41
N GLY A 907 54.46 -28.53 41.52
CA GLY A 907 55.79 -27.92 41.67
C GLY A 907 55.90 -27.24 43.04
N PHE A 908 54.80 -26.67 43.51
CA PHE A 908 54.73 -25.99 44.80
C PHE A 908 55.08 -26.92 45.98
N GLU A 909 55.76 -26.34 46.96
CA GLU A 909 56.22 -27.04 48.17
C GLU A 909 55.07 -27.71 48.94
N VAL A 910 53.91 -27.05 49.02
CA VAL A 910 52.68 -27.53 49.67
C VAL A 910 51.54 -27.61 48.65
N GLY A 911 51.22 -28.82 48.21
CA GLY A 911 50.12 -29.09 47.29
C GLY A 911 48.74 -29.15 47.96
N ASN A 912 47.73 -28.51 47.35
CA ASN A 912 46.35 -28.47 47.83
C ASN A 912 45.34 -28.85 46.74
N TRP A 913 44.28 -29.56 47.11
CA TRP A 913 43.05 -29.67 46.32
C TRP A 913 42.14 -28.49 46.66
N LEU A 914 41.60 -27.87 45.61
CA LEU A 914 40.81 -26.64 45.65
C LEU A 914 39.49 -26.89 44.93
N GLY A 915 38.46 -26.12 45.27
CA GLY A 915 37.16 -26.29 44.64
C GLY A 915 36.08 -25.43 45.27
N GLY A 916 34.95 -25.34 44.61
CA GLY A 916 33.79 -24.59 45.10
C GLY A 916 32.48 -25.04 44.49
N VAL A 917 31.41 -24.79 45.23
CA VAL A 917 30.03 -24.92 44.77
C VAL A 917 29.30 -23.61 45.08
N SER A 918 28.73 -22.99 44.04
CA SER A 918 27.92 -21.78 44.16
C SER A 918 26.50 -22.05 43.68
N TYR A 919 25.51 -21.62 44.45
CA TYR A 919 24.10 -21.70 44.10
C TYR A 919 23.46 -20.31 44.09
N ASP A 920 22.92 -19.91 42.95
CA ASP A 920 22.29 -18.62 42.71
C ASP A 920 20.77 -18.77 42.56
N TRP A 921 20.04 -17.82 43.16
CA TRP A 921 18.58 -17.80 43.10
C TRP A 921 18.04 -16.37 43.20
N ASP A 922 16.90 -16.14 42.57
CA ASP A 922 16.15 -14.88 42.64
C ASP A 922 14.71 -15.17 43.08
N TYR A 923 14.25 -14.46 44.11
CA TYR A 923 12.87 -14.52 44.55
C TYR A 923 12.35 -13.12 44.90
N ALA A 924 11.26 -12.71 44.24
CA ALA A 924 10.59 -11.43 44.48
C ALA A 924 11.53 -10.20 44.41
N GLY A 925 12.54 -10.23 43.53
CA GLY A 925 13.50 -9.14 43.34
C GLY A 925 14.65 -9.12 44.36
N LEU A 926 14.73 -10.11 45.24
CA LEU A 926 15.89 -10.37 46.09
C LEU A 926 16.70 -11.54 45.51
N GLY A 927 17.86 -11.22 44.94
CA GLY A 927 18.84 -12.20 44.50
C GLY A 927 19.72 -12.64 45.66
N TRP A 928 19.95 -13.95 45.82
CA TRP A 928 20.89 -14.49 46.80
C TRP A 928 21.81 -15.53 46.16
N SER A 929 23.05 -15.56 46.62
CA SER A 929 24.10 -16.47 46.14
C SER A 929 24.78 -17.11 47.33
N LEU A 930 24.76 -18.44 47.43
CA LEU A 930 25.46 -19.19 48.47
C LEU A 930 26.65 -19.91 47.84
N THR A 931 27.86 -19.59 48.28
CA THR A 931 29.10 -20.25 47.85
C THR A 931 29.72 -20.99 49.02
N VAL A 932 30.10 -22.25 48.81
CA VAL A 932 30.91 -23.05 49.72
C VAL A 932 32.17 -23.45 48.99
N SER A 933 33.35 -23.09 49.50
CA SER A 933 34.60 -23.26 48.77
C SER A 933 35.80 -23.54 49.67
N ARG A 934 36.83 -24.12 49.05
CA ARG A 934 38.19 -24.20 49.53
C ARG A 934 39.09 -23.51 48.52
N ARG A 935 39.62 -22.35 48.88
CA ARG A 935 40.46 -21.50 48.03
C ARG A 935 41.82 -21.25 48.69
N PRO A 936 42.92 -21.12 47.94
CA PRO A 936 44.22 -20.78 48.51
C PRO A 936 44.26 -19.29 48.90
N LEU A 937 45.21 -18.91 49.75
CA LEU A 937 45.61 -17.50 49.90
C LEU A 937 46.81 -17.24 48.99
N SER A 938 46.62 -16.44 47.93
CA SER A 938 47.59 -16.20 46.84
C SER A 938 48.54 -15.02 47.08
N ASN A 939 48.42 -14.35 48.23
CA ASN A 939 48.98 -13.03 48.50
C ASN A 939 50.50 -13.03 48.73
N SER A 940 51.08 -14.19 49.07
CA SER A 940 52.52 -14.38 49.31
C SER A 940 52.96 -15.78 48.85
N LEU A 941 54.26 -15.94 48.62
CA LEU A 941 54.85 -17.24 48.29
C LEU A 941 54.58 -18.27 49.40
N LEU A 942 54.76 -17.87 50.66
CA LEU A 942 54.50 -18.72 51.83
C LEU A 942 53.03 -19.15 51.91
N SER A 943 52.09 -18.22 51.74
CA SER A 943 50.67 -18.52 51.81
C SER A 943 50.20 -19.42 50.66
N TYR A 944 50.72 -19.24 49.45
CA TYR A 944 50.20 -19.98 48.29
C TYR A 944 50.96 -21.29 48.05
N ALA A 945 52.28 -21.21 47.88
CA ALA A 945 53.15 -22.34 47.56
C ALA A 945 53.64 -23.08 48.79
N GLY A 946 53.85 -22.35 49.90
CA GLY A 946 54.59 -22.85 51.05
C GLY A 946 56.10 -22.84 50.82
N VAL A 947 56.86 -22.92 51.91
CA VAL A 947 58.34 -22.85 51.87
C VAL A 947 58.97 -23.80 52.91
N VAL A 948 60.30 -23.90 52.92
CA VAL A 948 61.06 -24.81 53.79
C VAL A 948 61.99 -24.03 54.71
N ASP A 949 61.91 -24.30 56.02
CA ASP A 949 62.66 -23.52 57.00
C ASP A 949 64.15 -23.89 56.89
N PRO A 950 65.05 -22.95 56.60
CA PRO A 950 66.45 -23.29 56.30
C PRO A 950 67.18 -23.96 57.46
N ARG A 951 66.79 -23.66 58.72
CA ARG A 951 67.42 -24.25 59.91
C ARG A 951 66.85 -25.63 60.25
N THR A 952 65.52 -25.77 60.30
CA THR A 952 64.88 -27.02 60.76
C THR A 952 64.54 -28.00 59.65
N GLY A 953 64.53 -27.55 58.38
CA GLY A 953 64.06 -28.34 57.23
C GLY A 953 62.55 -28.58 57.20
N ILE A 954 61.79 -27.91 58.08
CA ILE A 954 60.33 -28.07 58.18
C ILE A 954 59.65 -27.31 57.05
N ARG A 955 58.78 -28.00 56.31
CA ARG A 955 57.90 -27.40 55.28
C ARG A 955 56.70 -26.72 55.95
N TRP A 956 56.39 -25.48 55.61
CA TRP A 956 55.21 -24.78 56.14
C TRP A 956 54.56 -23.82 55.14
N GLY A 957 53.31 -23.43 55.40
CA GLY A 957 52.53 -22.54 54.53
C GLY A 957 51.44 -23.26 53.73
N GLY A 958 51.19 -22.83 52.49
CA GLY A 958 50.15 -23.40 51.61
C GLY A 958 48.76 -23.31 52.23
N VAL A 959 48.39 -22.11 52.69
CA VAL A 959 47.19 -21.79 53.44
C VAL A 959 45.97 -21.78 52.53
N THR A 960 44.90 -22.44 52.95
CA THR A 960 43.60 -22.38 52.29
C THR A 960 42.52 -21.79 53.20
N ALA A 961 41.67 -20.94 52.62
CA ALA A 961 40.42 -20.51 53.20
C ALA A 961 39.32 -21.54 52.87
N ASN A 962 38.73 -22.13 53.91
CA ASN A 962 37.70 -23.15 53.81
C ASN A 962 36.43 -22.60 54.46
N GLY A 963 35.34 -22.44 53.72
CA GLY A 963 34.17 -21.81 54.32
C GLY A 963 33.02 -21.56 53.37
N ALA A 964 32.14 -20.65 53.79
CA ALA A 964 30.97 -20.27 53.03
C ALA A 964 30.80 -18.75 52.98
N SER A 965 30.24 -18.28 51.88
CA SER A 965 29.82 -16.89 51.67
C SER A 965 28.38 -16.81 51.18
N LEU A 966 27.60 -15.90 51.76
CA LEU A 966 26.25 -15.55 51.34
C LEU A 966 26.26 -14.13 50.75
N GLY A 967 25.96 -14.02 49.46
CA GLY A 967 25.68 -12.77 48.77
C GLY A 967 24.17 -12.50 48.74
N LEU A 968 23.80 -11.23 48.92
CA LEU A 968 22.44 -10.71 48.81
C LEU A 968 22.46 -9.50 47.88
N SER A 969 21.45 -9.38 47.02
CA SER A 969 21.32 -8.25 46.09
C SER A 969 19.86 -7.90 45.88
N TYR A 970 19.56 -6.61 45.80
CA TYR A 970 18.23 -6.09 45.50
C TYR A 970 18.37 -4.96 44.48
N ASP A 971 18.01 -5.26 43.22
CA ASP A 971 17.97 -4.34 42.09
C ASP A 971 16.72 -4.64 41.26
N GLN A 972 15.74 -3.74 41.31
CA GLN A 972 14.48 -3.87 40.57
C GLN A 972 14.54 -3.30 39.14
N GLY A 973 15.74 -3.10 38.60
CA GLY A 973 15.95 -2.54 37.26
C GLY A 973 15.81 -1.02 37.18
N GLY A 974 15.52 -0.35 38.30
CA GLY A 974 15.51 1.11 38.41
C GLY A 974 16.92 1.71 38.51
N ALA A 975 16.99 2.98 38.94
CA ALA A 975 18.24 3.72 39.05
C ALA A 975 19.12 3.31 40.24
N HIS A 976 18.63 2.45 41.14
CA HIS A 976 19.27 2.13 42.42
C HIS A 976 19.43 0.62 42.59
N GLY A 977 20.50 0.22 43.26
CA GLY A 977 20.64 -1.15 43.74
C GLY A 977 21.46 -1.22 45.01
N VAL A 978 21.19 -2.23 45.82
CA VAL A 978 21.94 -2.53 47.05
C VAL A 978 22.40 -3.97 47.05
N TRP A 979 23.55 -4.22 47.66
CA TRP A 979 24.10 -5.55 47.81
C TRP A 979 24.83 -5.70 49.15
N ALA A 980 24.90 -6.93 49.62
CA ALA A 980 25.67 -7.31 50.80
C ALA A 980 26.29 -8.69 50.61
N GLN A 981 27.43 -8.94 51.24
CA GLN A 981 28.08 -10.25 51.26
C GLN A 981 28.60 -10.52 52.67
N VAL A 982 28.28 -11.70 53.20
CA VAL A 982 28.76 -12.19 54.49
C VAL A 982 29.53 -13.48 54.25
N GLY A 983 30.69 -13.64 54.87
CA GLY A 983 31.52 -14.83 54.74
C GLY A 983 32.12 -15.27 56.06
N GLN A 984 32.22 -16.58 56.25
CA GLN A 984 32.87 -17.21 57.40
C GLN A 984 33.80 -18.33 56.89
N HIS A 985 35.10 -18.22 57.19
CA HIS A 985 36.12 -19.14 56.70
C HIS A 985 37.08 -19.56 57.81
N TRP A 986 37.54 -20.81 57.75
CA TRP A 986 38.65 -21.34 58.51
C TRP A 986 39.89 -21.39 57.63
N LEU A 987 40.96 -20.73 58.08
CA LEU A 987 42.22 -20.66 57.38
C LEU A 987 43.14 -21.74 57.95
N ARG A 988 43.61 -22.65 57.08
CA ARG A 988 44.42 -23.81 57.46
C ARG A 988 45.61 -23.96 56.52
N GLY A 989 46.78 -24.25 57.06
CA GLY A 989 47.99 -24.50 56.28
C GLY A 989 48.80 -25.66 56.84
N LYS A 990 49.82 -26.10 56.11
CA LYS A 990 50.77 -27.10 56.59
C LYS A 990 51.65 -26.43 57.65
N ASN A 991 51.64 -26.93 58.88
CA ASN A 991 52.46 -26.38 59.98
C ASN A 991 52.24 -24.86 60.19
N VAL A 992 51.01 -24.39 60.00
CA VAL A 992 50.56 -23.01 60.27
C VAL A 992 49.51 -23.07 61.37
N ALA A 993 49.50 -22.09 62.28
CA ALA A 993 48.45 -22.01 63.29
C ALA A 993 47.07 -21.81 62.65
N ASP A 994 46.06 -22.54 63.14
CA ASP A 994 44.69 -22.38 62.67
C ASP A 994 44.16 -20.97 62.98
N ASN A 995 43.42 -20.40 62.03
CA ASN A 995 42.84 -19.06 62.11
C ASN A 995 41.40 -19.06 61.57
N GLN A 996 40.62 -18.04 61.90
CA GLN A 996 39.26 -17.86 61.43
C GLN A 996 39.08 -16.45 60.87
N ARG A 997 38.30 -16.32 59.79
CA ARG A 997 38.01 -15.06 59.12
C ARG A 997 36.51 -14.86 58.93
N THR A 998 36.00 -13.75 59.46
CA THR A 998 34.66 -13.24 59.19
C THR A 998 34.76 -12.02 58.28
N THR A 999 34.01 -12.01 57.19
CA THR A 999 33.95 -10.88 56.24
C THR A 999 32.52 -10.39 56.08
N LEU A 1000 32.32 -9.08 56.18
CA LEU A 1000 31.07 -8.40 55.86
C LEU A 1000 31.37 -7.28 54.87
N MET A 1001 30.68 -7.28 53.74
CA MET A 1001 30.75 -6.23 52.73
C MET A 1001 29.33 -5.79 52.41
N ALA A 1002 29.11 -4.49 52.24
CA ALA A 1002 27.82 -3.96 51.82
C ALA A 1002 28.02 -2.73 50.94
N GLY A 1003 27.14 -2.55 49.97
CA GLY A 1003 27.22 -1.42 49.08
C GLY A 1003 25.87 -0.99 48.52
N TYR A 1004 25.82 0.29 48.19
CA TYR A 1004 24.75 0.92 47.44
C TYR A 1004 25.34 1.50 46.16
N TYR A 1005 24.65 1.34 45.03
CA TYR A 1005 25.03 1.97 43.78
C TYR A 1005 23.85 2.66 43.12
N TYR A 1006 24.18 3.72 42.40
CA TYR A 1006 23.28 4.53 41.60
C TYR A 1006 23.72 4.50 40.12
N LYS A 1007 22.77 4.26 39.22
CA LYS A 1007 22.96 4.19 37.77
C LYS A 1007 22.72 5.58 37.18
N LEU A 1008 23.79 6.33 36.96
CA LEU A 1008 23.77 7.66 36.32
C LEU A 1008 23.41 7.56 34.83
N ILE A 1009 23.91 6.50 34.17
CA ILE A 1009 23.60 6.14 32.78
C ILE A 1009 23.41 4.63 32.74
N ASP A 1010 22.32 4.15 32.14
CA ASP A 1010 22.08 2.73 31.89
C ASP A 1010 21.39 2.57 30.52
N ARG A 1011 22.22 2.44 29.48
CA ARG A 1011 21.85 2.22 28.08
C ARG A 1011 22.38 0.87 27.59
N ALA A 1012 21.92 0.41 26.43
CA ALA A 1012 22.35 -0.85 25.84
C ALA A 1012 23.87 -0.92 25.58
N ASP A 1013 24.53 0.21 25.34
CA ASP A 1013 25.95 0.31 24.97
C ASP A 1013 26.79 1.17 25.93
N GLN A 1014 26.18 1.72 26.98
CA GLN A 1014 26.86 2.61 27.91
C GLN A 1014 26.29 2.50 29.33
N ARG A 1015 27.16 2.36 30.33
CA ARG A 1015 26.80 2.35 31.76
C ARG A 1015 27.73 3.25 32.56
N LEU A 1016 27.16 4.12 33.38
CA LEU A 1016 27.89 4.91 34.37
C LEU A 1016 27.25 4.72 35.73
N ARG A 1017 28.03 4.24 36.70
CA ARG A 1017 27.56 3.93 38.06
C ARG A 1017 28.48 4.56 39.08
N THR A 1018 27.91 5.01 40.19
CA THR A 1018 28.66 5.47 41.36
C THR A 1018 27.99 4.93 42.62
N GLY A 1019 28.73 4.82 43.72
CA GLY A 1019 28.15 4.24 44.94
C GLY A 1019 28.94 4.50 46.21
N LEU A 1020 28.54 3.78 47.26
CA LEU A 1020 29.26 3.68 48.52
C LEU A 1020 29.46 2.19 48.82
N THR A 1021 30.65 1.80 49.24
CA THR A 1021 30.98 0.43 49.66
C THR A 1021 31.63 0.46 51.04
N GLY A 1022 31.16 -0.41 51.92
CA GLY A 1022 31.73 -0.64 53.24
C GLY A 1022 32.22 -2.07 53.36
N ILE A 1023 33.37 -2.24 54.00
CA ILE A 1023 34.03 -3.52 54.25
C ILE A 1023 34.37 -3.61 55.74
N TYR A 1024 34.09 -4.76 56.33
CA TYR A 1024 34.49 -5.15 57.68
C TYR A 1024 35.06 -6.56 57.64
N TRP A 1025 36.32 -6.72 58.05
CA TRP A 1025 36.93 -8.03 58.25
C TRP A 1025 37.36 -8.19 59.71
N SER A 1026 37.27 -9.42 60.20
CA SER A 1026 37.78 -9.80 61.51
C SER A 1026 38.45 -11.16 61.42
N TYR A 1027 39.63 -11.25 62.03
CA TYR A 1027 40.42 -12.47 62.13
C TYR A 1027 40.60 -12.84 63.60
N ASP A 1028 40.71 -14.14 63.90
CA ASP A 1028 40.97 -14.62 65.27
C ASP A 1028 42.41 -14.28 65.70
N LYS A 1029 43.36 -14.45 64.79
CA LYS A 1029 44.80 -14.20 65.03
C LYS A 1029 45.40 -13.39 63.88
N ASP A 1030 46.38 -12.56 64.20
CA ASP A 1030 47.28 -11.98 63.21
C ASP A 1030 48.39 -12.98 62.91
N LEU A 1031 48.31 -13.58 61.72
CA LEU A 1031 49.29 -14.50 61.16
C LEU A 1031 49.99 -13.93 59.91
N GLY A 1032 50.14 -12.60 59.85
CA GLY A 1032 50.79 -11.89 58.76
C GLY A 1032 52.32 -12.03 58.68
N ASP A 1033 52.96 -12.46 59.76
CA ASP A 1033 54.41 -12.68 59.82
C ASP A 1033 54.87 -13.92 59.02
N TYR A 1034 56.20 -14.07 58.84
CA TYR A 1034 56.83 -15.15 58.07
C TYR A 1034 57.65 -16.12 58.93
N TYR A 1035 57.55 -16.04 60.26
CA TYR A 1035 58.16 -16.99 61.18
C TYR A 1035 57.54 -18.39 61.06
N LEU A 1036 58.27 -19.43 61.47
CA LEU A 1036 57.76 -20.81 61.40
C LEU A 1036 56.50 -20.98 62.28
N GLY A 1037 55.40 -21.45 61.68
CA GLY A 1037 54.08 -21.51 62.32
C GLY A 1037 53.14 -20.37 61.95
N GLN A 1038 53.67 -19.29 61.35
CA GLN A 1038 52.89 -18.19 60.78
C GLN A 1038 52.45 -18.47 59.35
N GLY A 1039 51.59 -17.59 58.80
CA GLY A 1039 50.94 -17.79 57.52
C GLY A 1039 51.42 -16.90 56.37
N GLY A 1040 52.00 -15.73 56.66
CA GLY A 1040 52.42 -14.76 55.65
C GLY A 1040 51.25 -14.15 54.86
N TYR A 1041 50.06 -14.02 55.47
CA TYR A 1041 48.88 -13.40 54.84
C TYR A 1041 48.25 -12.32 55.72
N TYR A 1042 47.69 -11.30 55.08
CA TYR A 1042 47.02 -10.20 55.78
C TYR A 1042 45.86 -10.69 56.65
N SER A 1043 45.97 -10.52 57.97
CA SER A 1043 45.01 -11.04 58.93
C SER A 1043 44.85 -10.19 60.21
N PRO A 1044 44.64 -8.86 60.09
CA PRO A 1044 44.42 -8.03 61.26
C PRO A 1044 43.15 -8.48 62.01
N GLN A 1045 43.17 -8.45 63.34
CA GLN A 1045 41.99 -8.85 64.14
C GLN A 1045 40.75 -8.01 63.80
N ARG A 1046 40.95 -6.75 63.37
CA ARG A 1046 39.88 -5.89 62.84
C ARG A 1046 40.36 -5.01 61.69
N TYR A 1047 39.61 -5.02 60.59
CA TYR A 1047 39.79 -4.11 59.46
C TYR A 1047 38.44 -3.51 59.05
N VAL A 1048 38.41 -2.19 58.87
CA VAL A 1048 37.23 -1.45 58.40
C VAL A 1048 37.63 -0.56 57.25
N SER A 1049 36.85 -0.55 56.16
CA SER A 1049 37.08 0.34 55.01
C SER A 1049 35.77 0.89 54.47
N LEU A 1050 35.79 2.16 54.07
CA LEU A 1050 34.70 2.85 53.38
C LEU A 1050 35.25 3.46 52.10
N GLY A 1051 34.58 3.20 50.97
CA GLY A 1051 35.01 3.69 49.66
C GLY A 1051 33.88 4.15 48.76
N VAL A 1052 34.23 5.03 47.82
CA VAL A 1052 33.33 5.58 46.80
C VAL A 1052 33.80 5.11 45.42
N PRO A 1053 33.21 4.04 44.86
CA PRO A 1053 33.52 3.58 43.51
C PRO A 1053 32.74 4.37 42.44
N VAL A 1054 33.40 4.59 41.31
CA VAL A 1054 32.84 5.07 40.04
C VAL A 1054 33.22 4.06 38.96
N SER A 1055 32.24 3.58 38.19
CA SER A 1055 32.43 2.60 37.13
C SER A 1055 31.79 3.11 35.83
N TYR A 1056 32.58 3.21 34.78
CA TYR A 1056 32.16 3.60 33.43
C TYR A 1056 32.45 2.45 32.47
N ALA A 1057 31.41 1.89 31.88
CA ALA A 1057 31.51 0.87 30.85
C ALA A 1057 30.89 1.38 29.55
N TRP A 1058 31.55 1.11 28.43
CA TRP A 1058 31.07 1.50 27.10
C TRP A 1058 31.45 0.44 26.08
N ARG A 1059 30.59 0.22 25.09
CA ARG A 1059 30.90 -0.66 23.96
C ARG A 1059 30.37 -0.10 22.64
N ASN A 1060 30.93 -0.57 21.54
CA ASN A 1060 30.34 -0.46 20.21
C ASN A 1060 30.40 -1.82 19.50
N ALA A 1061 30.33 -1.82 18.17
CA ALA A 1061 30.40 -3.05 17.38
C ALA A 1061 31.66 -3.90 17.63
N ASP A 1062 32.81 -3.23 17.83
CA ASP A 1062 34.13 -3.87 17.81
C ASP A 1062 34.99 -3.55 19.03
N TRP A 1063 34.55 -2.67 19.93
CA TRP A 1063 35.26 -2.30 21.15
C TRP A 1063 34.36 -2.43 22.37
N SER A 1064 34.94 -2.84 23.50
CA SER A 1064 34.34 -2.75 24.82
C SER A 1064 35.39 -2.26 25.81
N VAL A 1065 35.01 -1.31 26.67
CA VAL A 1065 35.88 -0.64 27.62
C VAL A 1065 35.21 -0.61 28.98
N LEU A 1066 35.99 -0.88 30.03
CA LEU A 1066 35.63 -0.63 31.42
C LEU A 1066 36.71 0.26 32.03
N LEU A 1067 36.28 1.34 32.67
CA LEU A 1067 37.11 2.17 33.53
C LEU A 1067 36.45 2.27 34.89
N GLU A 1068 37.15 1.81 35.92
CA GLU A 1068 36.71 1.88 37.31
C GLU A 1068 37.74 2.64 38.13
N GLY A 1069 37.25 3.52 38.99
CA GLY A 1069 38.04 4.23 39.96
C GLY A 1069 37.37 4.17 41.31
N SER A 1070 38.12 3.99 42.39
CA SER A 1070 37.61 4.14 43.74
C SER A 1070 38.63 4.84 44.63
N LEU A 1071 38.12 5.67 45.54
CA LEU A 1071 38.86 6.23 46.67
C LEU A 1071 38.29 5.62 47.95
N SER A 1072 39.16 5.22 48.85
CA SER A 1072 38.77 4.59 50.11
C SER A 1072 39.56 5.12 51.29
N TRP A 1073 38.98 4.98 52.48
CA TRP A 1073 39.63 5.18 53.75
C TRP A 1073 39.51 3.90 54.58
N SER A 1074 40.63 3.43 55.14
CA SER A 1074 40.70 2.20 55.94
C SER A 1074 41.32 2.43 57.31
N GLN A 1075 40.98 1.52 58.23
CA GLN A 1075 41.63 1.37 59.52
C GLN A 1075 41.82 -0.11 59.84
N ALA A 1076 43.06 -0.49 60.17
CA ALA A 1076 43.41 -1.83 60.63
C ALA A 1076 43.87 -1.79 62.09
N ARG A 1077 43.59 -2.87 62.82
CA ARG A 1077 44.13 -3.10 64.17
C ARG A 1077 44.55 -4.55 64.29
N SER A 1078 45.80 -4.74 64.71
CA SER A 1078 46.36 -6.02 65.09
C SER A 1078 46.70 -6.06 66.57
N ASP A 1079 46.31 -7.12 67.27
CA ASP A 1079 46.76 -7.36 68.65
C ASP A 1079 48.13 -8.08 68.63
N ALA A 1080 48.85 -8.08 69.75
CA ALA A 1080 50.15 -8.76 69.84
C ALA A 1080 50.02 -10.27 69.55
N SER A 1081 50.97 -10.82 68.79
CA SER A 1081 50.96 -12.22 68.35
C SER A 1081 52.27 -12.92 68.72
N GLU A 1082 52.23 -14.24 68.92
CA GLU A 1082 53.45 -15.03 69.11
C GLU A 1082 54.15 -15.23 67.76
N ARG A 1083 55.45 -14.96 67.65
CA ARG A 1083 56.24 -15.22 66.43
C ARG A 1083 56.19 -16.70 66.05
N TYR A 1084 56.23 -17.59 67.04
CA TYR A 1084 56.21 -19.04 66.83
C TYR A 1084 54.98 -19.66 67.50
N PRO A 1085 53.77 -19.52 66.93
CA PRO A 1085 52.52 -19.91 67.59
C PRO A 1085 52.34 -21.43 67.75
N LEU A 1086 53.23 -22.23 67.18
CA LEU A 1086 53.25 -23.70 67.29
C LEU A 1086 54.56 -24.14 67.97
N HIS A 1087 54.60 -24.13 69.31
CA HIS A 1087 55.82 -24.35 70.10
C HIS A 1087 56.54 -25.68 69.82
N SER A 1088 55.81 -26.72 69.40
CA SER A 1088 56.40 -28.01 69.04
C SER A 1088 57.35 -27.95 67.83
N LEU A 1089 57.18 -26.96 66.94
CA LEU A 1089 58.01 -26.80 65.75
C LEU A 1089 59.37 -26.17 66.06
N ILE A 1090 59.50 -25.47 67.19
CA ILE A 1090 60.73 -24.77 67.59
C ILE A 1090 61.51 -25.46 68.70
N ALA A 1091 61.12 -26.67 69.10
CA ALA A 1091 61.80 -27.39 70.19
C ALA A 1091 63.31 -27.56 69.95
N GLY A 1092 63.73 -27.79 68.71
CA GLY A 1092 65.14 -27.89 68.32
C GLY A 1092 65.90 -26.57 68.48
N PRO A 1093 65.52 -25.49 67.75
CA PRO A 1093 66.13 -24.17 67.89
C PRO A 1093 66.09 -23.62 69.33
N LEU A 1094 65.00 -23.87 70.07
CA LEU A 1094 64.89 -23.47 71.48
C LEU A 1094 65.87 -24.24 72.38
N ALA A 1095 66.08 -25.54 72.13
CA ALA A 1095 67.09 -26.32 72.85
C ALA A 1095 68.52 -25.86 72.51
N GLU A 1096 68.78 -25.50 71.25
CA GLU A 1096 70.06 -24.92 70.81
C GLU A 1096 70.34 -23.60 71.54
N LEU A 1097 69.36 -22.70 71.59
CA LEU A 1097 69.49 -21.41 72.25
C LEU A 1097 69.61 -21.56 73.79
N ASN A 1098 68.81 -22.44 74.41
CA ASN A 1098 68.93 -22.75 75.84
C ASN A 1098 70.31 -23.35 76.18
N GLY A 1099 70.91 -24.14 75.29
CA GLY A 1099 72.26 -24.67 75.45
C GLY A 1099 73.34 -23.58 75.53
N GLN A 1100 73.12 -22.42 74.89
CA GLN A 1100 74.02 -21.27 74.95
C GLN A 1100 73.85 -20.41 76.23
N SER A 1101 72.77 -20.62 76.98
CA SER A 1101 72.40 -19.82 78.18
C SER A 1101 72.27 -20.61 79.48
N ALA A 1102 72.55 -21.91 79.47
CA ALA A 1102 72.38 -22.78 80.64
C ALA A 1102 73.13 -22.24 81.89
N PRO A 1103 72.49 -22.21 83.09
CA PRO A 1103 71.19 -22.81 83.43
C PRO A 1103 69.96 -21.89 83.20
N ALA A 1104 70.13 -20.67 82.69
CA ALA A 1104 69.01 -19.80 82.37
C ALA A 1104 68.28 -20.31 81.12
N LEU A 1105 66.94 -20.31 81.17
CA LEU A 1105 66.09 -20.77 80.06
C LEU A 1105 65.38 -19.57 79.44
N PHE A 1106 65.02 -19.66 78.16
CA PHE A 1106 64.23 -18.63 77.48
C PHE A 1106 62.72 -18.85 77.69
N PRO A 1107 62.01 -17.91 78.35
CA PRO A 1107 60.55 -17.88 78.33
C PRO A 1107 59.99 -17.82 76.90
N LEU A 1108 58.90 -18.55 76.63
CA LEU A 1108 58.23 -18.54 75.32
C LEU A 1108 57.62 -17.16 75.00
N ASP A 1109 57.20 -16.41 76.03
CA ASP A 1109 56.66 -15.05 75.92
C ASP A 1109 57.66 -14.04 75.31
N ASN A 1110 58.96 -14.36 75.24
CA ASN A 1110 59.96 -13.53 74.57
C ASN A 1110 59.78 -13.47 73.05
N PHE A 1111 59.11 -14.46 72.47
CA PHE A 1111 58.94 -14.57 71.03
C PHE A 1111 57.59 -13.98 70.62
N ALA A 1112 57.36 -12.70 70.92
CA ALA A 1112 56.16 -11.98 70.53
C ALA A 1112 56.46 -10.85 69.52
N THR A 1113 55.49 -10.60 68.64
CA THR A 1113 55.37 -9.42 67.79
C THR A 1113 54.38 -8.47 68.47
N ALA A 1114 54.74 -7.19 68.58
CA ALA A 1114 53.87 -6.19 69.21
C ALA A 1114 52.64 -5.91 68.33
N GLY A 1115 51.50 -5.61 68.95
CA GLY A 1115 50.30 -5.19 68.22
C GLY A 1115 50.47 -3.81 67.56
N ASP A 1116 49.68 -3.55 66.53
CA ASP A 1116 49.74 -2.33 65.72
C ASP A 1116 48.32 -1.78 65.40
N ARG A 1117 48.25 -0.48 65.08
CA ARG A 1117 47.04 0.18 64.59
C ARG A 1117 47.41 1.19 63.51
N SER A 1118 46.86 0.98 62.32
CA SER A 1118 47.10 1.85 61.16
C SER A 1118 45.80 2.46 60.62
N SER A 1119 45.96 3.52 59.83
CA SER A 1119 44.88 4.08 59.02
C SER A 1119 45.44 4.65 57.73
N ALA A 1120 44.81 4.35 56.61
CA ALA A 1120 45.29 4.76 55.30
C ALA A 1120 44.17 5.30 54.41
N VAL A 1121 44.57 6.11 53.43
CA VAL A 1121 43.74 6.43 52.26
C VAL A 1121 44.21 5.54 51.12
N GLY A 1122 43.29 4.76 50.57
CA GLY A 1122 43.52 3.86 49.45
C GLY A 1122 42.91 4.38 48.16
N TYR A 1123 43.40 3.84 47.04
CA TYR A 1123 42.78 4.04 45.74
C TYR A 1123 42.89 2.78 44.89
N ARG A 1124 41.95 2.61 43.97
CA ARG A 1124 42.01 1.58 42.93
C ARG A 1124 41.58 2.18 41.60
N VAL A 1125 42.36 1.92 40.56
CA VAL A 1125 42.06 2.25 39.17
C VAL A 1125 42.15 0.96 38.37
N ASN A 1126 41.06 0.55 37.73
CA ASN A 1126 41.00 -0.62 36.88
C ASN A 1126 40.55 -0.19 35.48
N ALA A 1127 41.35 -0.52 34.46
CA ALA A 1127 41.04 -0.25 33.07
C ALA A 1127 41.10 -1.54 32.27
N LEU A 1128 40.00 -1.93 31.64
CA LEU A 1128 39.93 -3.07 30.73
C LEU A 1128 39.48 -2.60 29.35
N VAL A 1129 40.12 -3.14 28.31
CA VAL A 1129 39.73 -2.91 26.92
C VAL A 1129 39.72 -4.23 26.17
N GLU A 1130 38.70 -4.45 25.37
CA GLU A 1130 38.58 -5.59 24.48
C GLU A 1130 38.22 -5.11 23.07
N ARG A 1131 38.82 -5.71 22.05
CA ARG A 1131 38.59 -5.43 20.64
C ARG A 1131 38.30 -6.71 19.86
N ARG A 1132 37.23 -6.68 19.06
CA ARG A 1132 36.97 -7.68 18.02
C ARG A 1132 37.91 -7.48 16.84
N LEU A 1133 38.60 -8.54 16.44
CA LEU A 1133 39.51 -8.56 15.28
C LEU A 1133 38.85 -9.21 14.05
N SER A 1134 38.01 -10.22 14.27
CA SER A 1134 37.23 -10.90 13.24
C SER A 1134 35.97 -11.53 13.84
N ASP A 1135 35.22 -12.30 13.05
CA ASP A 1135 34.08 -13.08 13.54
C ASP A 1135 34.48 -14.11 14.63
N HIS A 1136 35.75 -14.49 14.73
CA HIS A 1136 36.23 -15.52 15.65
C HIS A 1136 37.22 -15.02 16.70
N TRP A 1137 37.95 -13.93 16.41
CA TRP A 1137 39.06 -13.47 17.25
C TRP A 1137 38.73 -12.19 18.00
N ILE A 1138 38.99 -12.20 19.29
CA ILE A 1138 38.85 -11.06 20.19
C ILE A 1138 40.09 -10.95 21.07
N VAL A 1139 40.70 -9.77 21.13
CA VAL A 1139 41.87 -9.49 21.97
C VAL A 1139 41.49 -8.50 23.06
N GLY A 1140 41.99 -8.67 24.27
CA GLY A 1140 41.79 -7.70 25.33
C GLY A 1140 43.03 -7.52 26.20
N ALA A 1141 43.09 -6.37 26.86
CA ALA A 1141 44.15 -5.99 27.76
C ALA A 1141 43.57 -5.31 28.99
N GLY A 1142 44.27 -5.40 30.11
CA GLY A 1142 43.84 -4.83 31.38
C GLY A 1142 44.99 -4.31 32.21
N LEU A 1143 44.73 -3.27 32.98
CA LEU A 1143 45.63 -2.72 33.98
C LEU A 1143 44.84 -2.40 35.25
N THR A 1144 45.23 -3.00 36.37
CA THR A 1144 44.75 -2.63 37.70
C THR A 1144 45.90 -2.04 38.49
N LEU A 1145 45.74 -0.78 38.88
CA LEU A 1145 46.61 -0.10 39.83
C LEU A 1145 45.85 0.07 41.13
N GLN A 1146 46.39 -0.43 42.23
CA GLN A 1146 45.76 -0.28 43.54
C GLN A 1146 46.78 -0.04 44.63
N ARG A 1147 46.35 0.72 45.63
CA ARG A 1147 47.08 0.94 46.88
C ARG A 1147 46.11 0.77 48.03
N SER A 1148 46.34 -0.23 48.86
CA SER A 1148 45.53 -0.57 50.03
C SER A 1148 46.37 -1.28 51.09
N GLU A 1149 45.95 -1.25 52.35
CA GLU A 1149 46.65 -1.92 53.47
C GLU A 1149 46.50 -3.44 53.46
N ASP A 1150 45.69 -4.01 52.56
CA ASP A 1150 45.40 -5.44 52.47
C ASP A 1150 46.36 -6.23 51.57
N TYR A 1151 47.48 -5.61 51.17
CA TYR A 1151 48.56 -6.25 50.42
C TYR A 1151 48.15 -6.76 49.04
N ALA A 1152 47.12 -6.15 48.42
CA ALA A 1152 46.63 -6.58 47.12
C ALA A 1152 47.56 -6.08 45.98
N PRO A 1153 48.00 -6.95 45.06
CA PRO A 1153 48.98 -6.59 44.03
C PRO A 1153 48.37 -5.75 42.90
N ASN A 1154 49.20 -5.02 42.17
CA ASN A 1154 48.83 -4.47 40.87
C ASN A 1154 48.84 -5.58 39.82
N HIS A 1155 48.05 -5.43 38.75
CA HIS A 1155 47.94 -6.43 37.68
C HIS A 1155 48.04 -5.78 36.30
N ALA A 1156 48.73 -6.43 35.38
CA ALA A 1156 48.72 -6.13 33.95
C ALA A 1156 48.48 -7.42 33.18
N LEU A 1157 47.42 -7.45 32.37
CA LEU A 1157 47.00 -8.65 31.65
C LEU A 1157 46.81 -8.40 30.15
N LEU A 1158 47.05 -9.44 29.38
CA LEU A 1158 46.75 -9.53 27.95
C LEU A 1158 46.08 -10.88 27.68
N TYR A 1159 44.98 -10.88 26.94
CA TYR A 1159 44.29 -12.12 26.58
C TYR A 1159 43.79 -12.13 25.14
N LEU A 1160 43.61 -13.34 24.64
CA LEU A 1160 43.07 -13.65 23.33
C LEU A 1160 41.96 -14.69 23.49
N ARG A 1161 40.80 -14.42 22.92
CA ARG A 1161 39.64 -15.31 22.87
C ARG A 1161 39.34 -15.69 21.43
N TYR A 1162 39.26 -16.99 21.20
CA TYR A 1162 38.80 -17.61 19.97
C TYR A 1162 37.41 -18.23 20.19
N SER A 1163 36.45 -17.88 19.34
CA SER A 1163 35.12 -18.51 19.27
C SER A 1163 35.08 -19.44 18.07
N PHE A 1164 34.61 -20.68 18.25
CA PHE A 1164 34.58 -21.66 17.17
C PHE A 1164 33.50 -21.34 16.12
N GLU A 1165 32.37 -20.81 16.56
CA GLU A 1165 31.31 -20.31 15.68
C GLU A 1165 31.39 -18.77 15.57
N PRO A 1166 30.96 -18.16 14.43
CA PRO A 1166 31.09 -16.73 14.20
C PRO A 1166 30.27 -15.91 15.20
N TRP A 1167 30.92 -14.94 15.85
CA TRP A 1167 30.30 -14.05 16.82
C TRP A 1167 30.37 -12.58 16.39
N GLN A 1168 29.25 -12.09 15.86
CA GLN A 1168 29.05 -10.67 15.57
C GLN A 1168 28.05 -10.00 16.53
N GLY A 1169 27.67 -10.66 17.63
CA GLY A 1169 26.79 -10.10 18.66
C GLY A 1169 27.41 -8.98 19.48
N ASN A 1170 26.85 -8.71 20.65
CA ASN A 1170 27.40 -7.68 21.52
C ASN A 1170 28.72 -8.15 22.16
N LEU A 1171 29.73 -7.27 22.24
CA LEU A 1171 30.84 -7.51 23.16
C LEU A 1171 30.35 -7.39 24.61
N ARG A 1172 30.97 -8.15 25.52
CA ARG A 1172 30.62 -8.14 26.95
C ARG A 1172 30.80 -6.73 27.53
N MET A 1173 29.86 -6.29 28.38
CA MET A 1173 29.93 -4.98 29.06
C MET A 1173 29.69 -5.18 30.56
N ALA A 1174 30.75 -5.24 31.38
CA ALA A 1174 32.17 -4.99 31.06
C ALA A 1174 32.90 -6.15 30.32
N PRO A 1175 34.10 -5.94 29.75
CA PRO A 1175 35.00 -7.02 29.36
C PRO A 1175 35.23 -8.04 30.49
N GLU A 1176 35.35 -9.32 30.15
CA GLU A 1176 35.46 -10.43 31.11
C GLU A 1176 36.77 -11.23 30.86
N PRO A 1177 37.93 -10.76 31.38
CA PRO A 1177 39.17 -11.55 31.35
C PRO A 1177 39.05 -12.82 32.21
N LEU A 1178 39.99 -13.75 32.04
CA LEU A 1178 40.11 -14.90 32.93
C LEU A 1178 40.61 -14.42 34.30
N ILE A 1179 40.00 -14.92 35.37
CA ILE A 1179 40.47 -14.73 36.75
C ILE A 1179 41.38 -15.92 37.07
N PRO A 1180 42.58 -15.75 37.64
CA PRO A 1180 43.41 -16.86 38.11
C PRO A 1180 42.63 -17.81 39.03
N TYR A 1181 42.88 -19.11 38.94
CA TYR A 1181 42.09 -20.12 39.68
C TYR A 1181 42.23 -19.96 41.21
N ALA A 1182 43.35 -19.41 41.66
CA ALA A 1182 43.59 -19.05 43.05
C ALA A 1182 42.57 -18.03 43.59
N ASP A 1183 42.06 -17.14 42.73
CA ASP A 1183 41.20 -16.01 43.11
C ASP A 1183 39.70 -16.27 42.82
N PHE A 1184 39.33 -17.53 42.59
CA PHE A 1184 37.93 -17.94 42.49
C PHE A 1184 37.18 -17.76 43.83
N LYS A 1185 35.86 -17.64 43.76
CA LYS A 1185 34.97 -17.49 44.93
C LYS A 1185 34.68 -18.83 45.61
#